data_AF-A0A960HJ74-F1
#
_entry.id   AF-A0A960HJ74-F1
#
_cell.length_a   1.000
_cell.length_b   1.000
_cell.length_c   1.000
_cell.angle_alpha   90.00
_cell.angle_beta   90.00
_cell.angle_gamma   90.00
#
_symmetry.space_group_name_H-M   'P 1'
#
loop_
_entity.id
_entity.type
_entity.pdbx_description
1 polymer ?
#
loop_
_entity_poly.entity_id
_entity_poly.type
_entity_poly.pdbx_seq_one_letter_code
_entity_poly.pdbx_strand_id
1 'polypeptide(L)'
;IDAALATDALPDAFAAVLGRMGITHLVVRNDLDLARTGGPGAATVRRLLTDAGLARVASFGPRQDPPGDGRRAPRPGLGGEASQAYRQIDVYEVPAAAPRAEVLDAAGTLVTSGGPEGLLSIDPDLLDGRPAVLAVDAGDLPAAVEPVRVQTDSARRRDVQFGAVRDSSTATLEPGQPSPLTGEAPVDRWPAGEPTGLADARLEGARSVDDSRRPGGGLSPEAQPYAALDGNLDTSWVPQRGRPGEWLEIQLDAPTEVATATIVLPTATGRRLGAVAVETDRGTVEVELAGDRTTVALPPGPTRRVRIVVDRVDGDVELRPVGIAELELRTAGGERVEVRRPIVAAPLDGDRGADVVALARDRRDRLDAVRRDEDGRFDRVVTWAGGDAVASGTAVVGDGADAIELLGRVDGRDEGAAQLEASASSTYRDHPAMAAVQAVDGDPATAWVSDAELDAPRLRLTWDRPVLVDSLVVTPLTEHVDQVAEVVVAGDDATPGERHLLDASGRVQLTTPRRTRSLELSFPAADPGTGSPSARTVGIAEVTVPALAGRTPGLLADDAPVALACGEGPALRIDGEEIATRVDTTVGVLRTGAAVPWAACDPVALGAGEHRIEAGRGPLFASTLELAPADAIAAAPGPRATTIGRWGPVARRVDVEAGPTSILVTTENVNAGWTATLDGRRLDPIRVDGWRQGWIVPAGAGGTIELRFAPDPIHRAGLALGALAIGALVLAAALGSRRDRSRAAVPLAPDDRRGRIACGVGALACGLLLAGPVVLAAVPLALLARRRPRWVDGIAAATVLGAGAVALAHPGAGLGSEVGTFSAAAQWLAAAALVAAGVRLAASTDAEVSGAGRAGSTPSSPRLAAHRGP
;
A
#
# COMPACT_ATOMS: atom_id res chain seq x y z
N ILE A 1 8.27 -6.30 4.46
CA ILE A 1 8.93 -6.86 3.26
C ILE A 1 8.23 -6.41 1.98
N ASP A 2 6.99 -6.83 1.69
CA ASP A 2 6.33 -6.46 0.41
C ASP A 2 6.19 -4.93 0.22
N ALA A 3 5.75 -4.22 1.26
CA ALA A 3 5.69 -2.76 1.24
C ALA A 3 7.07 -2.11 0.99
N ALA A 4 8.15 -2.68 1.52
CA ALA A 4 9.51 -2.19 1.28
C ALA A 4 9.96 -2.39 -0.18
N LEU A 5 9.42 -3.36 -0.92
CA LEU A 5 9.71 -3.49 -2.35
C LEU A 5 9.01 -2.40 -3.18
N ALA A 6 8.03 -1.70 -2.61
CA ALA A 6 7.33 -0.60 -3.25
C ALA A 6 8.01 0.77 -3.04
N THR A 7 9.09 0.85 -2.26
CA THR A 7 9.85 2.07 -2.00
C THR A 7 11.03 2.24 -2.96
N ASP A 8 11.81 3.29 -2.76
CA ASP A 8 13.05 3.62 -3.47
C ASP A 8 14.32 3.00 -2.84
N ALA A 9 14.26 2.61 -1.56
CA ALA A 9 15.33 1.92 -0.84
C ALA A 9 14.76 0.89 0.15
N LEU A 10 15.47 -0.21 0.36
CA LEU A 10 15.13 -1.21 1.37
C LEU A 10 15.68 -0.77 2.74
N PRO A 11 15.00 -1.11 3.85
CA PRO A 11 15.54 -0.91 5.19
C PRO A 11 16.84 -1.71 5.40
N ASP A 12 17.76 -1.20 6.21
CA ASP A 12 19.05 -1.86 6.48
C ASP A 12 18.86 -3.26 7.09
N ALA A 13 17.85 -3.43 7.94
CA ALA A 13 17.49 -4.72 8.53
C ALA A 13 16.81 -5.71 7.56
N PHE A 14 16.60 -5.37 6.28
CA PHE A 14 15.85 -6.21 5.35
C PHE A 14 16.42 -7.62 5.21
N ALA A 15 17.73 -7.75 4.95
CA ALA A 15 18.39 -9.05 4.82
C ALA A 15 18.41 -9.82 6.16
N ALA A 16 18.69 -9.12 7.26
CA ALA A 16 18.69 -9.70 8.60
C ALA A 16 17.33 -10.28 8.97
N VAL A 17 16.24 -9.54 8.75
CA VAL A 17 14.86 -9.99 9.02
C VAL A 17 14.48 -11.19 8.14
N LEU A 18 14.85 -11.22 6.85
CA LEU A 18 14.67 -12.42 6.02
C LEU A 18 15.42 -13.63 6.57
N GLY A 19 16.66 -13.42 7.02
CA GLY A 19 17.46 -14.46 7.67
C GLY A 19 16.79 -15.00 8.93
N ARG A 20 16.26 -14.13 9.79
CA ARG A 20 15.48 -14.49 10.99
C ARG A 20 14.19 -15.26 10.66
N MET A 21 13.60 -15.00 9.49
CA MET A 21 12.48 -15.78 8.97
C MET A 21 12.85 -17.19 8.52
N GLY A 22 14.14 -17.55 8.54
CA GLY A 22 14.65 -18.81 7.99
C GLY A 22 14.59 -18.86 6.46
N ILE A 23 14.43 -17.71 5.81
CA ILE A 23 14.44 -17.61 4.35
C ILE A 23 15.90 -17.68 3.91
N THR A 24 16.24 -18.72 3.16
CA THR A 24 17.59 -18.89 2.58
C THR A 24 17.69 -18.32 1.17
N HIS A 25 16.56 -18.23 0.46
CA HIS A 25 16.51 -17.76 -0.91
C HIS A 25 15.24 -16.94 -1.16
N LEU A 26 15.37 -15.88 -1.96
CA LEU A 26 14.25 -15.14 -2.55
C LEU A 26 14.06 -15.53 -4.00
N VAL A 27 12.84 -15.91 -4.37
CA VAL A 27 12.46 -16.19 -5.76
C VAL A 27 11.70 -14.99 -6.30
N VAL A 28 12.34 -14.23 -7.18
CA VAL A 28 11.76 -13.04 -7.83
C VAL A 28 11.10 -13.47 -9.13
N ARG A 29 9.79 -13.24 -9.22
CA ARG A 29 8.96 -13.54 -10.39
C ARG A 29 8.78 -12.30 -11.25
N ASN A 30 9.43 -12.28 -12.40
CA ASN A 30 9.35 -11.20 -13.39
C ASN A 30 8.27 -11.46 -14.46
N ASP A 31 7.52 -12.57 -14.34
CA ASP A 31 6.46 -13.01 -15.25
C ASP A 31 5.05 -12.50 -14.84
N LEU A 32 4.97 -11.54 -13.93
CA LEU A 32 3.72 -10.98 -13.43
C LEU A 32 3.18 -9.88 -14.36
N ASP A 33 1.86 -9.86 -14.54
CA ASP A 33 1.16 -8.71 -15.12
C ASP A 33 1.17 -7.56 -14.11
N LEU A 34 2.12 -6.62 -14.27
CA LEU A 34 2.31 -5.51 -13.36
C LEU A 34 1.07 -4.63 -13.28
N ALA A 35 0.38 -4.39 -14.41
CA ALA A 35 -0.82 -3.57 -14.46
C ALA A 35 -1.92 -4.12 -13.54
N ARG A 36 -2.06 -5.45 -13.45
CA ARG A 36 -3.02 -6.11 -12.54
C ARG A 36 -2.54 -6.25 -11.10
N THR A 37 -1.24 -6.45 -10.89
CA THR A 37 -0.69 -6.82 -9.57
C THR A 37 -0.22 -5.65 -8.72
N GLY A 38 0.01 -4.47 -9.33
CA GLY A 38 0.54 -3.32 -8.58
C GLY A 38 2.00 -3.48 -8.13
N GLY A 39 2.70 -4.52 -8.61
CA GLY A 39 4.07 -4.79 -8.18
C GLY A 39 5.11 -3.87 -8.84
N PRO A 40 6.28 -3.69 -8.21
CA PRO A 40 7.42 -3.00 -8.83
C PRO A 40 7.93 -3.77 -10.06
N GLY A 41 8.48 -3.04 -11.02
CA GLY A 41 9.15 -3.63 -12.18
C GLY A 41 10.42 -4.41 -11.83
N ALA A 42 10.78 -5.36 -12.68
CA ALA A 42 11.93 -6.26 -12.47
C ALA A 42 13.24 -5.50 -12.21
N ALA A 43 13.53 -4.46 -12.99
CA ALA A 43 14.74 -3.65 -12.84
C ALA A 43 14.84 -3.00 -11.45
N THR A 44 13.72 -2.47 -10.93
CA THR A 44 13.62 -1.92 -9.57
C THR A 44 13.91 -2.99 -8.52
N VAL A 45 13.27 -4.16 -8.61
CA VAL A 45 13.47 -5.24 -7.63
C VAL A 45 14.92 -5.71 -7.64
N ARG A 46 15.53 -5.89 -8.82
CA ARG A 46 16.94 -6.29 -8.93
C ARG A 46 17.87 -5.29 -8.25
N ARG A 47 17.73 -3.99 -8.55
CA ARG A 47 18.51 -2.93 -7.90
C ARG A 47 18.35 -3.01 -6.39
N LEU A 48 17.12 -2.94 -5.89
CA LEU A 48 16.83 -2.94 -4.45
C LEU A 48 17.49 -4.13 -3.73
N LEU A 49 17.42 -5.33 -4.32
CA LEU A 49 18.02 -6.52 -3.72
C LEU A 49 19.55 -6.51 -3.80
N THR A 50 20.14 -6.00 -4.88
CA THR A 50 21.60 -5.84 -4.99
C THR A 50 22.13 -4.78 -4.02
N ASP A 51 21.45 -3.64 -3.89
CA ASP A 51 21.79 -2.58 -2.93
C ASP A 51 21.74 -3.10 -1.49
N ALA A 52 20.77 -3.98 -1.18
CA ALA A 52 20.67 -4.66 0.11
C ALA A 52 21.66 -5.82 0.30
N GLY A 53 22.61 -6.02 -0.63
CA GLY A 53 23.68 -7.01 -0.52
C GLY A 53 23.25 -8.45 -0.84
N LEU A 54 22.09 -8.69 -1.44
CA LEU A 54 21.67 -10.04 -1.84
C LEU A 54 22.28 -10.43 -3.20
N ALA A 55 22.92 -11.59 -3.23
CA ALA A 55 23.55 -12.10 -4.44
C ALA A 55 22.56 -12.94 -5.28
N ARG A 56 22.47 -12.66 -6.58
CA ARG A 56 21.71 -13.51 -7.52
C ARG A 56 22.50 -14.78 -7.82
N VAL A 57 21.95 -15.93 -7.47
CA VAL A 57 22.59 -17.25 -7.61
C VAL A 57 22.06 -18.07 -8.78
N ALA A 58 20.84 -17.81 -9.25
CA ALA A 58 20.27 -18.49 -10.41
C ALA A 58 19.25 -17.62 -11.15
N SER A 59 18.96 -17.98 -12.41
CA SER A 59 17.93 -17.34 -13.22
C SER A 59 17.37 -18.32 -14.25
N PHE A 60 16.04 -18.39 -14.41
CA PHE A 60 15.33 -19.40 -15.21
C PHE A 60 14.28 -18.78 -16.15
N GLY A 61 14.01 -19.47 -17.26
CA GLY A 61 13.02 -19.05 -18.26
C GLY A 61 13.62 -18.29 -19.45
N PRO A 62 12.82 -17.97 -20.49
CA PRO A 62 13.25 -17.14 -21.61
C PRO A 62 13.68 -15.75 -21.14
N ARG A 63 14.58 -15.11 -21.89
CA ARG A 63 14.89 -13.69 -21.73
C ARG A 63 13.70 -12.86 -22.21
N GLN A 64 13.41 -11.80 -21.49
CA GLN A 64 12.34 -10.86 -21.78
C GLN A 64 12.90 -9.44 -21.71
N ASP A 65 12.41 -8.58 -22.59
CA ASP A 65 12.66 -7.14 -22.52
C ASP A 65 11.80 -6.55 -21.38
N PRO A 66 12.27 -5.53 -20.64
CA PRO A 66 11.55 -4.97 -19.49
C PRO A 66 10.09 -4.65 -19.83
N PRO A 67 9.07 -5.21 -19.13
CA PRO A 67 7.75 -4.66 -19.23
C PRO A 67 7.84 -3.24 -18.69
N GLY A 68 7.38 -2.28 -19.49
CA GLY A 68 7.16 -0.94 -18.98
C GLY A 68 6.17 -0.99 -17.82
N ASP A 69 6.52 -0.41 -16.67
CA ASP A 69 5.54 -0.08 -15.64
C ASP A 69 5.13 1.38 -15.87
N GLY A 70 4.06 1.59 -16.63
CA GLY A 70 3.55 2.93 -16.95
C GLY A 70 3.09 3.73 -15.73
N ARG A 71 3.17 3.17 -14.51
CA ARG A 71 2.92 3.87 -13.25
C ARG A 71 4.17 4.46 -12.62
N ARG A 72 5.37 4.14 -13.11
CA ARG A 72 6.63 4.71 -12.61
C ARG A 72 7.31 5.48 -13.74
N ALA A 73 7.89 6.62 -13.39
CA ALA A 73 8.78 7.31 -14.30
C ALA A 73 9.98 6.42 -14.65
N PRO A 74 10.64 6.66 -15.79
CA PRO A 74 11.92 6.04 -16.07
C PRO A 74 12.89 6.27 -14.91
N ARG A 75 13.83 5.35 -14.70
CA ARG A 75 14.93 5.50 -13.75
C ARG A 75 16.25 5.55 -14.51
N PRO A 76 16.64 6.73 -15.02
CA PRO A 76 17.99 6.91 -15.55
C PRO A 76 19.01 6.58 -14.45
N GLY A 77 20.15 6.02 -14.83
CA GLY A 77 21.24 5.59 -13.94
C GLY A 77 21.18 4.13 -13.52
N LEU A 78 20.15 3.36 -13.93
CA LEU A 78 20.13 1.90 -13.77
C LEU A 78 21.09 1.22 -14.76
N GLY A 79 22.39 1.48 -14.63
CA GLY A 79 23.44 0.78 -15.37
C GLY A 79 23.59 -0.68 -14.93
N GLY A 80 24.37 -1.46 -15.68
CA GLY A 80 24.80 -2.80 -15.27
C GLY A 80 23.73 -3.89 -15.42
N GLU A 81 23.67 -4.85 -14.48
CA GLU A 81 22.74 -6.00 -14.58
C GLU A 81 21.26 -5.64 -14.42
N ALA A 82 20.96 -4.46 -13.84
CA ALA A 82 19.58 -4.00 -13.62
C ALA A 82 18.86 -3.62 -14.91
N SER A 83 19.59 -3.13 -15.92
CA SER A 83 19.08 -2.77 -17.27
C SER A 83 19.19 -3.89 -18.30
N GLN A 84 19.77 -5.04 -17.95
CA GLN A 84 19.86 -6.19 -18.86
C GLN A 84 18.54 -6.93 -18.98
N ALA A 85 18.28 -7.51 -20.16
CA ALA A 85 17.20 -8.47 -20.37
C ALA A 85 17.20 -9.54 -19.27
N TYR A 86 16.10 -9.60 -18.51
CA TYR A 86 15.95 -10.51 -17.37
C TYR A 86 15.22 -11.77 -17.83
N ARG A 87 15.30 -12.82 -17.01
CA ARG A 87 14.49 -14.02 -17.22
C ARG A 87 13.27 -13.98 -16.31
N GLN A 88 12.31 -14.84 -16.60
CA GLN A 88 11.04 -14.91 -15.87
C GLN A 88 11.21 -15.11 -14.36
N ILE A 89 12.28 -15.80 -13.93
CA ILE A 89 12.55 -16.07 -12.52
C ILE A 89 14.01 -15.78 -12.22
N ASP A 90 14.26 -14.97 -11.19
CA ASP A 90 15.59 -14.83 -10.58
C ASP A 90 15.57 -15.39 -9.16
N VAL A 91 16.69 -15.95 -8.72
CA VAL A 91 16.87 -16.48 -7.37
C VAL A 91 18.04 -15.76 -6.71
N TYR A 92 17.77 -15.17 -5.55
CA TYR A 92 18.75 -14.49 -4.70
C TYR A 92 19.00 -15.30 -3.44
N GLU A 93 20.25 -15.35 -3.00
CA GLU A 93 20.63 -15.94 -1.72
C GLU A 93 20.52 -14.89 -0.61
N VAL A 94 19.97 -15.32 0.54
CA VAL A 94 19.89 -14.49 1.74
C VAL A 94 21.09 -14.83 2.64
N PRO A 95 21.94 -13.85 2.97
CA PRO A 95 23.09 -14.10 3.82
C PRO A 95 22.66 -14.45 5.25
N ALA A 96 23.47 -15.25 5.94
CA ALA A 96 23.31 -15.57 7.37
C ALA A 96 21.89 -16.03 7.79
N ALA A 97 21.20 -16.79 6.92
CA ALA A 97 19.87 -17.30 7.24
C ALA A 97 19.88 -18.20 8.50
N ALA A 98 18.95 -17.94 9.42
CA ALA A 98 18.85 -18.67 10.68
C ALA A 98 18.58 -20.16 10.43
N PRO A 99 19.18 -21.07 11.22
CA PRO A 99 18.87 -22.48 11.14
C PRO A 99 17.41 -22.73 11.55
N ARG A 100 16.87 -23.91 11.21
CA ARG A 100 15.47 -24.27 11.55
C ARG A 100 15.13 -24.14 13.04
N ALA A 101 16.14 -24.31 13.89
CA ALA A 101 16.06 -24.06 15.32
C ALA A 101 17.42 -23.61 15.88
N GLU A 102 17.38 -22.70 16.84
CA GLU A 102 18.53 -22.16 17.56
C GLU A 102 18.14 -21.84 19.01
N VAL A 103 19.12 -21.77 19.92
CA VAL A 103 18.89 -21.39 21.32
C VAL A 103 19.64 -20.10 21.62
N LEU A 104 18.89 -19.01 21.72
CA LEU A 104 19.40 -17.66 21.96
C LEU A 104 19.39 -17.35 23.45
N ASP A 105 20.37 -16.59 23.95
CA ASP A 105 20.36 -16.16 25.35
C ASP A 105 19.10 -15.31 25.63
N ALA A 106 18.49 -15.50 26.79
CA ALA A 106 17.36 -14.68 27.20
C ALA A 106 17.83 -13.31 27.73
N ALA A 107 19.08 -13.20 28.20
CA ALA A 107 19.67 -11.93 28.62
C ALA A 107 19.75 -10.97 27.43
N GLY A 108 19.24 -9.75 27.62
CA GLY A 108 19.21 -8.76 26.56
C GLY A 108 18.17 -9.04 25.48
N THR A 109 17.16 -9.88 25.72
CA THR A 109 15.96 -10.00 24.88
C THR A 109 15.42 -8.62 24.55
N LEU A 110 15.09 -8.36 23.28
CA LEU A 110 14.42 -7.13 22.90
C LEU A 110 12.93 -7.25 23.22
N VAL A 111 12.38 -6.28 23.94
CA VAL A 111 10.93 -6.10 24.07
C VAL A 111 10.55 -4.92 23.20
N THR A 112 9.84 -5.18 22.10
CA THR A 112 9.50 -4.18 21.10
C THR A 112 8.03 -3.80 21.15
N SER A 113 7.70 -2.51 21.14
CA SER A 113 6.33 -2.08 20.88
C SER A 113 5.99 -2.20 19.38
N GLY A 114 4.70 -2.16 19.06
CA GLY A 114 4.21 -2.29 17.69
C GLY A 114 4.05 -3.73 17.21
N GLY A 115 4.29 -3.97 15.93
CA GLY A 115 4.04 -5.25 15.25
C GLY A 115 5.31 -5.98 14.82
N PRO A 116 5.20 -7.23 14.31
CA PRO A 116 6.35 -7.98 13.81
C PRO A 116 7.07 -7.28 12.65
N GLU A 117 6.40 -6.40 11.92
CA GLU A 117 7.00 -5.56 10.88
C GLU A 117 7.94 -4.48 11.41
N GLY A 118 7.83 -4.11 12.69
CA GLY A 118 8.71 -3.13 13.34
C GLY A 118 10.18 -3.56 13.38
N LEU A 119 10.45 -4.87 13.27
CA LEU A 119 11.81 -5.40 13.15
C LEU A 119 12.57 -4.85 11.94
N LEU A 120 11.88 -4.35 10.91
CA LEU A 120 12.53 -3.72 9.76
C LEU A 120 13.07 -2.32 10.04
N SER A 121 12.61 -1.68 11.13
CA SER A 121 13.05 -0.34 11.52
C SER A 121 14.18 -0.36 12.55
N ILE A 122 14.45 -1.51 13.18
CA ILE A 122 15.47 -1.68 14.22
C ILE A 122 16.82 -1.95 13.58
N ASP A 123 17.90 -1.36 14.11
CA ASP A 123 19.26 -1.63 13.68
C ASP A 123 19.54 -3.15 13.62
N PRO A 124 20.03 -3.68 12.48
CA PRO A 124 20.38 -5.09 12.36
C PRO A 124 21.41 -5.58 13.40
N ASP A 125 22.34 -4.73 13.84
CA ASP A 125 23.33 -5.06 14.88
C ASP A 125 22.67 -5.21 16.25
N LEU A 126 21.61 -4.45 16.53
CA LEU A 126 20.82 -4.62 17.75
C LEU A 126 20.00 -5.92 17.71
N LEU A 127 19.52 -6.33 16.53
CA LEU A 127 18.80 -7.59 16.34
C LEU A 127 19.70 -8.83 16.43
N ASP A 128 20.98 -8.70 16.11
CA ASP A 128 21.90 -9.83 16.00
C ASP A 128 22.05 -10.59 17.33
N GLY A 129 21.96 -11.92 17.25
CA GLY A 129 22.04 -12.82 18.40
C GLY A 129 20.93 -12.69 19.45
N ARG A 130 19.93 -11.80 19.28
CA ARG A 130 18.86 -11.58 20.27
C ARG A 130 17.53 -12.15 19.83
N PRO A 131 16.75 -12.74 20.76
CA PRO A 131 15.32 -12.88 20.56
C PRO A 131 14.64 -11.51 20.68
N ALA A 132 13.64 -11.26 19.84
CA ALA A 132 12.71 -10.13 20.01
C ALA A 132 11.35 -10.67 20.45
N VAL A 133 10.68 -9.98 21.36
CA VAL A 133 9.34 -10.32 21.85
C VAL A 133 8.51 -9.03 21.76
N LEU A 134 7.29 -9.12 21.23
CA LEU A 134 6.40 -7.96 21.19
C LEU A 134 5.99 -7.59 22.62
N ALA A 135 5.76 -6.31 22.90
CA ALA A 135 5.32 -5.84 24.21
C ALA A 135 4.09 -6.62 24.70
N VAL A 136 3.11 -6.85 23.83
CA VAL A 136 1.89 -7.63 24.12
C VAL A 136 2.15 -9.09 24.55
N ASP A 137 3.31 -9.65 24.22
CA ASP A 137 3.76 -10.99 24.58
C ASP A 137 4.84 -10.97 25.69
N ALA A 138 5.25 -9.78 26.17
CA ALA A 138 6.37 -9.64 27.12
C ALA A 138 6.07 -10.24 28.51
N GLY A 139 4.79 -10.38 28.87
CA GLY A 139 4.36 -11.06 30.10
C GLY A 139 4.73 -12.55 30.17
N ASP A 140 5.05 -13.17 29.02
CA ASP A 140 5.50 -14.56 28.96
C ASP A 140 7.01 -14.70 29.27
N LEU A 141 7.78 -13.60 29.31
CA LEU A 141 9.20 -13.64 29.67
C LEU A 141 9.41 -13.92 31.17
N PRO A 142 10.47 -14.66 31.54
CA PRO A 142 10.81 -14.84 32.95
C PRO A 142 11.14 -13.50 33.63
N ALA A 143 10.58 -13.25 34.81
CA ALA A 143 10.77 -11.98 35.54
C ALA A 143 12.23 -11.62 35.89
N ALA A 144 13.14 -12.59 35.84
CA ALA A 144 14.58 -12.36 36.06
C ALA A 144 15.31 -11.85 34.80
N VAL A 145 14.66 -11.84 33.64
CA VAL A 145 15.21 -11.31 32.39
C VAL A 145 15.01 -9.80 32.41
N GLU A 146 16.10 -9.04 32.34
CA GLU A 146 16.05 -7.60 32.06
C GLU A 146 16.13 -7.40 30.54
N PRO A 147 15.04 -6.93 29.90
CA PRO A 147 15.02 -6.72 28.47
C PRO A 147 15.58 -5.35 28.09
N VAL A 148 15.99 -5.23 26.82
CA VAL A 148 16.19 -3.93 26.16
C VAL A 148 14.84 -3.53 25.57
N ARG A 149 14.31 -2.39 25.98
CA ARG A 149 13.01 -1.89 25.50
C ARG A 149 13.19 -1.06 24.23
N VAL A 150 12.57 -1.50 23.14
CA VAL A 150 12.63 -0.82 21.84
C VAL A 150 11.25 -0.31 21.48
N GLN A 151 11.08 1.00 21.36
CA GLN A 151 9.80 1.57 20.93
C GLN A 151 9.80 1.80 19.42
N THR A 152 8.74 1.36 18.74
CA THR A 152 8.54 1.59 17.32
C THR A 152 7.20 2.27 17.05
N ASP A 153 7.07 2.92 15.89
CA ASP A 153 5.81 3.43 15.35
C ASP A 153 5.17 2.46 14.32
N SER A 154 5.55 1.18 14.40
CA SER A 154 4.93 0.09 13.66
C SER A 154 3.59 -0.34 14.28
N ALA A 155 2.86 -1.24 13.62
CA ALA A 155 1.47 -1.60 13.94
C ALA A 155 0.59 -0.37 14.18
N ARG A 156 0.42 0.42 13.11
CA ARG A 156 -0.43 1.59 13.15
C ARG A 156 -1.91 1.20 13.17
N ARG A 157 -2.73 1.94 13.92
CA ARG A 157 -4.18 1.80 13.94
C ARG A 157 -4.75 2.15 12.56
N ARG A 158 -5.12 1.15 11.78
CA ARG A 158 -5.60 1.29 10.38
C ARG A 158 -6.72 0.29 10.10
N ASP A 159 -7.57 0.58 9.12
CA ASP A 159 -8.48 -0.41 8.54
C ASP A 159 -7.90 -0.97 7.24
N VAL A 160 -8.09 -2.25 7.00
CA VAL A 160 -7.54 -2.95 5.84
C VAL A 160 -8.63 -3.58 4.99
N GLN A 161 -8.60 -3.25 3.70
CA GLN A 161 -9.38 -3.91 2.68
C GLN A 161 -8.75 -5.26 2.32
N PHE A 162 -9.31 -6.34 2.88
CA PHE A 162 -8.90 -7.71 2.58
C PHE A 162 -9.09 -8.07 1.10
N GLY A 163 -8.20 -8.91 0.57
CA GLY A 163 -8.20 -9.35 -0.83
C GLY A 163 -7.20 -8.60 -1.73
N ALA A 164 -6.63 -7.49 -1.23
CA ALA A 164 -5.50 -6.80 -1.84
C ALA A 164 -4.23 -6.94 -0.97
N VAL A 165 -3.06 -6.89 -1.60
CA VAL A 165 -1.75 -6.98 -0.92
C VAL A 165 -1.08 -5.61 -0.78
N ARG A 166 -1.45 -4.66 -1.65
CA ARG A 166 -0.94 -3.29 -1.72
C ARG A 166 -2.11 -2.33 -1.80
N ASP A 167 -1.86 -1.08 -1.40
CA ASP A 167 -2.83 0.01 -1.42
C ASP A 167 -4.14 -0.38 -0.73
N SER A 168 -4.01 -1.18 0.33
CA SER A 168 -5.12 -1.86 0.99
C SER A 168 -5.40 -1.35 2.38
N SER A 169 -4.63 -0.39 2.90
CA SER A 169 -4.81 0.19 4.23
C SER A 169 -5.26 1.64 4.15
N THR A 170 -6.09 2.06 5.09
CA THR A 170 -6.36 3.48 5.33
C THR A 170 -5.11 4.18 5.83
N ALA A 171 -5.17 5.51 5.93
CA ALA A 171 -4.21 6.24 6.74
C ALA A 171 -4.33 5.82 8.22
N THR A 172 -3.29 6.12 8.97
CA THR A 172 -3.26 5.93 10.43
C THR A 172 -4.43 6.68 11.06
N LEU A 173 -5.23 6.03 11.90
CA LEU A 173 -6.45 6.56 12.51
C LEU A 173 -6.22 7.03 13.95
N GLU A 174 -7.05 7.95 14.43
CA GLU A 174 -7.06 8.39 15.83
C GLU A 174 -7.69 7.32 16.75
N PRO A 175 -7.42 7.33 18.06
CA PRO A 175 -8.09 6.45 19.02
C PRO A 175 -9.62 6.52 18.91
N GLY A 176 -10.26 5.37 18.70
CA GLY A 176 -11.73 5.27 18.61
C GLY A 176 -12.36 5.83 17.33
N GLN A 177 -11.57 6.40 16.41
CA GLN A 177 -12.07 6.85 15.10
C GLN A 177 -12.66 5.65 14.32
N PRO A 178 -13.91 5.73 13.85
CA PRO A 178 -14.48 4.70 12.99
C PRO A 178 -13.72 4.64 11.66
N SER A 179 -13.70 3.46 11.04
CA SER A 179 -13.11 3.28 9.73
C SER A 179 -13.85 4.11 8.67
N PRO A 180 -13.13 4.85 7.81
CA PRO A 180 -13.73 5.51 6.65
C PRO A 180 -14.27 4.53 5.59
N LEU A 181 -13.91 3.24 5.65
CA LEU A 181 -14.37 2.20 4.73
C LEU A 181 -15.75 1.65 5.11
N THR A 182 -15.93 1.38 6.40
CA THR A 182 -17.09 0.62 6.90
C THR A 182 -18.00 1.44 7.83
N GLY A 183 -17.50 2.53 8.43
CA GLY A 183 -18.18 3.28 9.49
C GLY A 183 -18.18 2.58 10.85
N GLU A 184 -17.47 1.46 10.98
CA GLU A 184 -17.36 0.63 12.19
C GLU A 184 -15.92 0.66 12.74
N ALA A 185 -15.62 -0.10 13.79
CA ALA A 185 -14.24 -0.25 14.26
C ALA A 185 -13.31 -0.78 13.14
N PRO A 186 -12.08 -0.25 13.00
CA PRO A 186 -11.14 -0.69 11.98
C PRO A 186 -10.74 -2.15 12.20
N VAL A 187 -10.51 -2.87 11.10
CA VAL A 187 -10.10 -4.27 11.11
C VAL A 187 -8.83 -4.44 10.28
N ASP A 188 -7.75 -4.86 10.95
CA ASP A 188 -6.52 -5.29 10.29
C ASP A 188 -6.27 -6.79 10.56
N ARG A 189 -5.08 -7.29 10.21
CA ARG A 189 -4.64 -8.69 10.23
C ARG A 189 -4.31 -9.19 11.63
N TRP A 190 -5.11 -8.79 12.61
CA TRP A 190 -4.98 -9.21 14.01
C TRP A 190 -5.83 -10.46 14.28
N PRO A 191 -5.36 -11.43 15.09
CA PRO A 191 -6.13 -12.66 15.35
C PRO A 191 -7.42 -12.46 16.15
N ALA A 192 -7.48 -11.42 16.99
CA ALA A 192 -8.59 -11.18 17.91
C ALA A 192 -8.82 -9.67 18.10
N GLY A 193 -9.88 -9.14 17.48
CA GLY A 193 -10.29 -7.75 17.62
C GLY A 193 -9.17 -6.73 17.35
N GLU A 194 -9.42 -5.48 17.73
CA GLU A 194 -8.40 -4.45 17.73
C GLU A 194 -7.51 -4.63 18.98
N PRO A 195 -6.19 -4.85 18.83
CA PRO A 195 -5.28 -5.01 19.96
C PRO A 195 -5.05 -3.67 20.69
N THR A 196 -4.71 -3.75 21.98
CA THR A 196 -4.23 -2.59 22.74
C THR A 196 -2.77 -2.29 22.40
N GLY A 197 -2.37 -1.01 22.45
CA GLY A 197 -0.98 -0.61 22.24
C GLY A 197 -0.56 -0.52 20.77
N LEU A 198 -1.46 -0.09 19.89
CA LEU A 198 -1.13 0.29 18.51
C LEU A 198 -0.55 1.71 18.48
N ALA A 199 0.26 2.01 17.47
CA ALA A 199 0.60 3.40 17.16
C ALA A 199 -0.61 4.10 16.53
N ASP A 200 -0.95 5.29 16.98
CA ASP A 200 -2.15 6.01 16.52
C ASP A 200 -1.84 7.48 16.20
N ALA A 201 -2.76 8.12 15.49
CA ALA A 201 -2.65 9.55 15.23
C ALA A 201 -3.27 10.33 16.39
N ARG A 202 -2.63 11.43 16.79
CA ARG A 202 -3.19 12.38 17.78
C ARG A 202 -3.44 13.71 17.10
N LEU A 203 -4.70 14.12 16.98
CA LEU A 203 -5.06 15.42 16.44
C LEU A 203 -4.94 16.52 17.52
N GLU A 204 -4.25 17.60 17.17
CA GLU A 204 -4.01 18.78 18.02
C GLU A 204 -4.51 20.04 17.28
N GLY A 205 -5.14 20.98 18.00
CA GLY A 205 -5.71 22.20 17.41
C GLY A 205 -7.07 22.00 16.70
N ALA A 206 -7.52 20.75 16.56
CA ALA A 206 -8.83 20.39 16.03
C ALA A 206 -9.41 19.17 16.78
N ARG A 207 -10.74 19.07 16.82
CA ARG A 207 -11.50 17.91 17.30
C ARG A 207 -11.69 16.85 16.23
N SER A 208 -11.81 17.27 14.96
CA SER A 208 -11.84 16.37 13.82
C SER A 208 -11.44 17.09 12.54
N VAL A 209 -10.88 16.32 11.61
CA VAL A 209 -10.66 16.72 10.22
C VAL A 209 -11.27 15.62 9.36
N ASP A 210 -12.42 15.92 8.75
CA ASP A 210 -13.29 14.95 8.08
C ASP A 210 -13.54 15.36 6.63
N ASP A 211 -14.05 14.43 5.83
CA ASP A 211 -14.47 14.72 4.47
C ASP A 211 -15.68 13.90 4.03
N SER A 212 -16.14 14.16 2.80
CA SER A 212 -17.26 13.45 2.18
C SER A 212 -16.87 12.11 1.54
N ARG A 213 -15.61 11.67 1.62
CA ARG A 213 -15.14 10.52 0.84
C ARG A 213 -15.61 9.22 1.44
N ARG A 214 -15.79 8.25 0.55
CA ARG A 214 -16.05 6.86 0.91
C ARG A 214 -15.12 6.02 0.04
N PRO A 215 -13.89 5.80 0.51
CA PRO A 215 -12.88 5.10 -0.28
C PRO A 215 -13.39 3.75 -0.75
N GLY A 216 -13.13 3.41 -2.01
CA GLY A 216 -13.50 2.13 -2.60
C GLY A 216 -12.56 1.80 -3.75
N GLY A 217 -12.19 0.52 -3.88
CA GLY A 217 -11.17 0.08 -4.84
C GLY A 217 -9.79 -0.06 -4.19
N GLY A 218 -8.90 0.88 -4.47
CA GLY A 218 -7.58 1.01 -3.82
C GLY A 218 -7.53 2.26 -2.93
N LEU A 219 -6.79 2.16 -1.83
CA LEU A 219 -6.74 3.18 -0.79
C LEU A 219 -5.52 4.08 -0.95
N SER A 220 -5.73 5.39 -0.82
CA SER A 220 -4.70 6.42 -0.90
C SER A 220 -4.62 7.16 0.44
N PRO A 221 -3.88 6.63 1.44
CA PRO A 221 -3.65 7.32 2.71
C PRO A 221 -3.05 8.72 2.53
N GLU A 222 -2.22 8.92 1.51
CA GLU A 222 -1.66 10.24 1.15
C GLU A 222 -2.71 11.26 0.71
N ALA A 223 -3.94 10.81 0.42
CA ALA A 223 -5.04 11.66 -0.01
C ALA A 223 -6.04 11.98 1.11
N GLN A 224 -5.70 11.67 2.37
CA GLN A 224 -6.53 11.85 3.56
C GLN A 224 -6.95 13.32 3.80
N PRO A 225 -8.00 13.61 4.62
CA PRO A 225 -8.39 14.99 4.93
C PRO A 225 -7.23 15.86 5.44
N TYR A 226 -6.39 15.28 6.30
CA TYR A 226 -5.23 15.96 6.88
C TYR A 226 -4.14 16.32 5.85
N ALA A 227 -4.14 15.72 4.67
CA ALA A 227 -3.19 16.05 3.60
C ALA A 227 -3.37 17.46 3.02
N ALA A 228 -4.42 18.19 3.40
CA ALA A 228 -4.57 19.61 3.10
C ALA A 228 -4.07 20.53 4.25
N LEU A 229 -3.50 19.97 5.32
CA LEU A 229 -3.09 20.70 6.53
C LEU A 229 -1.68 20.30 7.01
N ASP A 230 -1.02 19.40 6.29
CA ASP A 230 0.28 18.84 6.67
C ASP A 230 1.46 19.75 6.27
N GLY A 231 1.19 20.87 5.58
CA GLY A 231 2.19 21.82 5.13
C GLY A 231 3.01 21.32 3.94
N ASN A 232 2.56 20.27 3.24
CA ASN A 232 3.27 19.66 2.13
C ASN A 232 2.51 19.79 0.81
N LEU A 233 3.08 20.53 -0.14
CA LEU A 233 2.44 20.79 -1.44
C LEU A 233 2.43 19.57 -2.39
N ASP A 234 3.18 18.50 -2.06
CA ASP A 234 3.18 17.25 -2.82
C ASP A 234 2.04 16.31 -2.45
N THR A 235 1.45 16.50 -1.26
CA THR A 235 0.26 15.79 -0.79
C THR A 235 -0.95 16.67 -1.00
N SER A 236 -2.13 16.05 -1.07
CA SER A 236 -3.37 16.79 -1.22
C SER A 236 -4.53 15.98 -0.70
N TRP A 237 -5.49 16.65 -0.07
CA TRP A 237 -6.81 16.04 0.07
C TRP A 237 -7.43 15.90 -1.32
N VAL A 238 -7.81 14.68 -1.71
CA VAL A 238 -8.41 14.38 -3.02
C VAL A 238 -9.82 13.82 -2.83
N PRO A 239 -10.90 14.55 -3.19
CA PRO A 239 -12.28 14.05 -3.19
C PRO A 239 -12.43 12.73 -3.94
N GLN A 240 -13.48 11.97 -3.62
CA GLN A 240 -13.69 10.62 -4.16
C GLN A 240 -13.96 10.64 -5.67
N ARG A 241 -14.69 11.64 -6.18
CA ARG A 241 -15.05 11.75 -7.61
C ARG A 241 -14.67 13.10 -8.24
N GLY A 242 -14.23 14.05 -7.43
CA GLY A 242 -13.95 15.43 -7.86
C GLY A 242 -15.17 16.12 -8.44
N ARG A 243 -16.34 16.04 -7.79
CA ARG A 243 -17.59 16.63 -8.29
C ARG A 243 -18.20 17.64 -7.30
N PRO A 244 -19.09 18.53 -7.79
CA PRO A 244 -19.78 19.46 -6.91
C PRO A 244 -20.50 18.76 -5.73
N GLY A 245 -20.41 19.36 -4.55
CA GLY A 245 -20.98 18.88 -3.28
C GLY A 245 -20.06 18.00 -2.44
N GLU A 246 -18.90 17.58 -2.93
CA GLU A 246 -17.87 16.96 -2.09
C GLU A 246 -17.20 18.01 -1.18
N TRP A 247 -16.77 17.62 0.01
CA TRP A 247 -16.31 18.58 1.01
C TRP A 247 -15.19 18.06 1.91
N LEU A 248 -14.41 19.01 2.44
CA LEU A 248 -13.42 18.87 3.51
C LEU A 248 -13.87 19.74 4.69
N GLU A 249 -13.82 19.24 5.92
CA GLU A 249 -14.24 19.97 7.12
C GLU A 249 -13.22 19.86 8.25
N ILE A 250 -13.04 20.98 8.94
CA ILE A 250 -12.24 21.08 10.17
C ILE A 250 -13.16 21.55 11.29
N GLN A 251 -13.20 20.80 12.37
CA GLN A 251 -13.83 21.18 13.63
C GLN A 251 -12.75 21.60 14.62
N LEU A 252 -12.57 22.89 14.89
CA LEU A 252 -11.57 23.42 15.81
C LEU A 252 -11.87 23.01 17.26
N ASP A 253 -10.82 22.81 18.05
CA ASP A 253 -10.91 22.43 19.47
C ASP A 253 -11.55 23.53 20.33
N ALA A 254 -11.24 24.78 20.02
CA ALA A 254 -11.75 26.00 20.61
C ALA A 254 -12.30 26.98 19.54
N PRO A 255 -13.22 27.90 19.91
CA PRO A 255 -13.59 29.00 19.03
C PRO A 255 -12.40 29.90 18.71
N THR A 256 -12.16 30.10 17.43
CA THR A 256 -11.07 30.96 16.94
C THR A 256 -11.62 31.98 15.95
N GLU A 257 -11.18 33.24 16.05
CA GLU A 257 -11.51 34.25 15.05
C GLU A 257 -10.62 34.07 13.81
N VAL A 258 -11.07 33.21 12.90
CA VAL A 258 -10.40 32.96 11.62
C VAL A 258 -10.76 34.08 10.65
N ALA A 259 -9.76 34.84 10.21
CA ALA A 259 -9.96 35.99 9.33
C ALA A 259 -9.77 35.64 7.85
N THR A 260 -8.88 34.71 7.53
CA THR A 260 -8.61 34.33 6.14
C THR A 260 -8.41 32.83 5.99
N ALA A 261 -8.84 32.29 4.85
CA ALA A 261 -8.45 30.98 4.36
C ALA A 261 -7.65 31.14 3.07
N THR A 262 -6.48 30.50 2.98
CA THR A 262 -5.73 30.38 1.73
C THR A 262 -5.80 28.94 1.25
N ILE A 263 -6.32 28.76 0.05
CA ILE A 263 -6.51 27.46 -0.60
C ILE A 263 -5.43 27.34 -1.67
N VAL A 264 -4.61 26.30 -1.56
CA VAL A 264 -3.58 25.95 -2.53
C VAL A 264 -3.99 24.66 -3.23
N LEU A 265 -4.00 24.69 -4.55
CA LEU A 265 -4.29 23.53 -5.39
C LEU A 265 -2.99 22.80 -5.72
N PRO A 266 -3.01 21.47 -5.89
CA PRO A 266 -1.85 20.75 -6.40
C PRO A 266 -1.52 21.26 -7.81
N THR A 267 -0.24 21.38 -8.14
CA THR A 267 0.20 21.78 -9.48
C THR A 267 -0.31 20.75 -10.49
N ALA A 268 -1.35 21.13 -11.23
CA ALA A 268 -2.07 20.25 -12.12
C ALA A 268 -2.21 20.88 -13.51
N THR A 269 -1.84 20.09 -14.50
CA THR A 269 -2.19 20.34 -15.89
C THR A 269 -3.53 19.63 -16.16
N GLY A 270 -4.54 20.30 -16.72
CA GLY A 270 -5.85 19.68 -17.00
C GLY A 270 -6.93 19.94 -15.94
N ARG A 271 -7.63 18.89 -15.50
CA ARG A 271 -8.80 18.98 -14.60
C ARG A 271 -8.40 19.50 -13.22
N ARG A 272 -9.13 20.49 -12.68
CA ARG A 272 -8.84 21.13 -11.37
C ARG A 272 -10.08 21.75 -10.72
N LEU A 273 -10.00 22.08 -9.44
CA LEU A 273 -11.06 22.85 -8.78
C LEU A 273 -11.15 24.26 -9.38
N GLY A 274 -12.34 24.67 -9.81
CA GLY A 274 -12.61 25.98 -10.40
C GLY A 274 -13.29 26.96 -9.43
N ALA A 275 -14.16 26.43 -8.56
CA ALA A 275 -14.79 27.21 -7.50
C ALA A 275 -15.13 26.34 -6.28
N VAL A 276 -15.12 26.97 -5.10
CA VAL A 276 -15.46 26.34 -3.82
C VAL A 276 -16.26 27.29 -2.93
N ALA A 277 -17.08 26.74 -2.05
CA ALA A 277 -17.74 27.48 -0.97
C ALA A 277 -16.99 27.25 0.35
N VAL A 278 -16.60 28.33 1.02
CA VAL A 278 -16.02 28.26 2.38
C VAL A 278 -17.11 28.59 3.39
N GLU A 279 -17.59 27.57 4.08
CA GLU A 279 -18.61 27.67 5.12
C GLU A 279 -18.00 27.76 6.51
N THR A 280 -18.48 28.71 7.31
CA THR A 280 -18.15 28.88 8.73
C THR A 280 -19.42 28.99 9.58
N ASP A 281 -19.29 28.99 10.92
CA ASP A 281 -20.40 29.33 11.83
C ASP A 281 -21.00 30.72 11.57
N ARG A 282 -20.25 31.59 10.89
CA ARG A 282 -20.59 33.00 10.67
C ARG A 282 -21.18 33.28 9.28
N GLY A 283 -21.07 32.32 8.36
CA GLY A 283 -21.62 32.43 7.02
C GLY A 283 -20.79 31.66 5.98
N THR A 284 -21.22 31.74 4.73
CA THR A 284 -20.58 31.10 3.59
C THR A 284 -20.01 32.15 2.65
N VAL A 285 -18.82 31.89 2.10
CA VAL A 285 -18.19 32.72 1.08
C VAL A 285 -17.93 31.85 -0.15
N GLU A 286 -18.49 32.22 -1.29
CA GLU A 286 -18.19 31.59 -2.58
C GLU A 286 -16.84 32.13 -3.11
N VAL A 287 -15.98 31.23 -3.58
CA VAL A 287 -14.60 31.53 -3.98
C VAL A 287 -14.34 30.99 -5.38
N GLU A 288 -14.04 31.89 -6.30
CA GLU A 288 -13.50 31.56 -7.62
C GLU A 288 -11.98 31.36 -7.51
N LEU A 289 -11.49 30.20 -7.96
CA LEU A 289 -10.09 29.83 -7.86
C LEU A 289 -9.35 30.31 -9.12
N ALA A 290 -8.73 31.48 -9.02
CA ALA A 290 -8.10 32.18 -10.16
C ALA A 290 -6.70 31.63 -10.54
N GLY A 291 -6.17 30.67 -9.78
CA GLY A 291 -4.87 30.03 -9.98
C GLY A 291 -4.58 29.02 -8.87
N ASP A 292 -3.32 28.64 -8.72
CA ASP A 292 -2.92 27.57 -7.79
C ASP A 292 -2.96 28.00 -6.33
N ARG A 293 -2.99 29.31 -6.04
CA ARG A 293 -3.12 29.86 -4.68
C ARG A 293 -4.17 30.96 -4.67
N THR A 294 -5.19 30.80 -3.84
CA THR A 294 -6.27 31.79 -3.67
C THR A 294 -6.52 32.05 -2.18
N THR A 295 -6.45 33.32 -1.76
CA THR A 295 -6.75 33.74 -0.39
C THR A 295 -8.09 34.47 -0.33
N VAL A 296 -8.94 34.11 0.62
CA VAL A 296 -10.26 34.70 0.84
C VAL A 296 -10.41 35.20 2.28
N ALA A 297 -11.10 36.33 2.46
CA ALA A 297 -11.49 36.84 3.77
C ALA A 297 -12.78 36.15 4.24
N LEU A 298 -12.81 35.70 5.49
CA LEU A 298 -13.94 35.02 6.10
C LEU A 298 -14.81 35.98 6.93
N PRO A 299 -16.10 35.67 7.14
CA PRO A 299 -16.96 36.51 7.96
C PRO A 299 -16.46 36.59 9.41
N PRO A 300 -16.43 37.78 10.03
CA PRO A 300 -15.85 37.94 11.35
C PRO A 300 -16.67 37.26 12.46
N GLY A 301 -15.96 36.78 13.47
CA GLY A 301 -16.51 36.21 14.70
C GLY A 301 -15.91 34.84 15.05
N PRO A 302 -16.30 34.30 16.22
CA PRO A 302 -15.80 33.02 16.68
C PRO A 302 -16.24 31.90 15.73
N THR A 303 -15.28 31.18 15.19
CA THR A 303 -15.47 30.04 14.27
C THR A 303 -15.00 28.77 14.96
N ARG A 304 -15.82 27.73 14.91
CA ARG A 304 -15.49 26.37 15.32
C ARG A 304 -15.44 25.41 14.14
N ARG A 305 -16.20 25.70 13.09
CA ARG A 305 -16.31 24.86 11.90
C ARG A 305 -15.82 25.63 10.69
N VAL A 306 -14.91 25.04 9.93
CA VAL A 306 -14.54 25.50 8.59
C VAL A 306 -14.77 24.34 7.63
N ARG A 307 -15.69 24.49 6.67
CA ARG A 307 -15.94 23.49 5.61
C ARG A 307 -15.67 24.10 4.24
N ILE A 308 -14.86 23.41 3.44
CA ILE A 308 -14.66 23.72 2.02
C ILE A 308 -15.54 22.77 1.21
N VAL A 309 -16.48 23.31 0.45
CA VAL A 309 -17.37 22.56 -0.44
C VAL A 309 -16.95 22.80 -1.87
N VAL A 310 -16.78 21.73 -2.65
CA VAL A 310 -16.50 21.83 -4.09
C VAL A 310 -17.77 22.30 -4.79
N ASP A 311 -17.70 23.43 -5.49
CA ASP A 311 -18.84 23.97 -6.25
C ASP A 311 -18.70 23.71 -7.75
N ARG A 312 -17.47 23.80 -8.27
CA ARG A 312 -17.17 23.64 -9.70
C ARG A 312 -15.80 23.03 -9.90
N VAL A 313 -15.71 22.16 -10.90
CA VAL A 313 -14.46 21.55 -11.37
C VAL A 313 -14.33 21.85 -12.86
N ASP A 314 -13.17 22.34 -13.25
CA ASP A 314 -12.84 22.77 -14.61
C ASP A 314 -11.95 21.76 -15.31
N GLY A 315 -12.03 21.71 -16.64
CA GLY A 315 -11.22 20.83 -17.49
C GLY A 315 -11.78 19.41 -17.64
N ASP A 316 -11.47 18.77 -18.78
CA ASP A 316 -11.98 17.44 -19.14
C ASP A 316 -10.94 16.32 -19.02
N VAL A 317 -9.66 16.66 -18.89
CA VAL A 317 -8.54 15.70 -18.85
C VAL A 317 -7.93 15.67 -17.46
N GLU A 318 -8.09 14.57 -16.74
CA GLU A 318 -7.48 14.37 -15.42
C GLU A 318 -6.07 13.80 -15.56
N LEU A 319 -5.05 14.65 -15.38
CA LEU A 319 -3.64 14.25 -15.44
C LEU A 319 -3.01 14.08 -14.04
N ARG A 320 -3.59 14.71 -13.02
CA ARG A 320 -3.19 14.68 -11.60
C ARG A 320 -4.44 14.68 -10.72
N PRO A 321 -4.36 14.32 -9.42
CA PRO A 321 -5.50 14.34 -8.52
C PRO A 321 -6.13 15.73 -8.41
N VAL A 322 -7.45 15.81 -8.54
CA VAL A 322 -8.22 17.05 -8.37
C VAL A 322 -8.51 17.23 -6.88
N GLY A 323 -7.83 18.18 -6.22
CA GLY A 323 -7.90 18.30 -4.76
C GLY A 323 -7.40 19.64 -4.20
N ILE A 324 -7.16 19.67 -2.89
CA ILE A 324 -6.56 20.81 -2.16
C ILE A 324 -5.23 20.32 -1.58
N ALA A 325 -4.13 20.93 -2.02
CA ALA A 325 -2.79 20.62 -1.51
C ALA A 325 -2.54 21.23 -0.14
N GLU A 326 -3.00 22.46 0.09
CA GLU A 326 -2.85 23.12 1.39
C GLU A 326 -4.03 24.06 1.66
N LEU A 327 -4.49 24.09 2.91
CA LEU A 327 -5.50 24.98 3.44
C LEU A 327 -4.90 25.72 4.65
N GLU A 328 -4.47 26.95 4.44
CA GLU A 328 -3.89 27.79 5.48
C GLU A 328 -4.95 28.71 6.08
N LEU A 329 -5.30 28.48 7.34
CA LEU A 329 -6.21 29.34 8.11
C LEU A 329 -5.38 30.32 8.94
N ARG A 330 -5.73 31.61 8.91
CA ARG A 330 -5.08 32.65 9.72
C ARG A 330 -6.07 33.44 10.57
N THR A 331 -5.65 33.81 11.76
CA THR A 331 -6.42 34.63 12.69
C THR A 331 -6.47 36.10 12.24
N ALA A 332 -7.31 36.92 12.88
CA ALA A 332 -7.31 38.36 12.66
C ALA A 332 -5.96 39.06 12.95
N GLY A 333 -5.15 38.48 13.84
CA GLY A 333 -3.77 38.93 14.12
C GLY A 333 -2.74 38.48 13.07
N GLY A 334 -3.15 37.67 12.10
CA GLY A 334 -2.27 37.10 11.07
C GLY A 334 -1.51 35.86 11.54
N GLU A 335 -1.80 35.30 12.71
CA GLU A 335 -1.20 34.05 13.19
C GLU A 335 -1.81 32.86 12.45
N ARG A 336 -1.01 31.83 12.16
CA ARG A 336 -1.52 30.58 11.59
C ARG A 336 -2.31 29.81 12.64
N VAL A 337 -3.48 29.30 12.27
CA VAL A 337 -4.21 28.33 13.09
C VAL A 337 -3.55 26.98 12.89
N GLU A 338 -2.82 26.52 13.90
CA GLU A 338 -2.04 25.28 13.85
C GLU A 338 -2.96 24.07 14.07
N VAL A 339 -3.03 23.18 13.08
CA VAL A 339 -3.65 21.86 13.21
C VAL A 339 -2.56 20.82 12.96
N ARG A 340 -2.30 19.99 13.97
CA ARG A 340 -1.19 19.02 13.95
C ARG A 340 -1.72 17.62 14.14
N ARG A 341 -1.03 16.65 13.54
CA ARG A 341 -1.40 15.24 13.62
C ARG A 341 -0.18 14.33 13.80
N PRO A 342 0.56 14.45 14.90
CA PRO A 342 1.64 13.52 15.21
C PRO A 342 1.15 12.08 15.27
N ILE A 343 2.04 11.14 14.94
CA ILE A 343 1.84 9.72 15.24
C ILE A 343 2.47 9.43 16.60
N VAL A 344 1.65 8.94 17.52
CA VAL A 344 2.10 8.48 18.84
C VAL A 344 2.57 7.04 18.69
N ALA A 345 3.84 6.81 19.00
CA ALA A 345 4.42 5.47 18.95
C ALA A 345 3.76 4.56 19.99
N ALA A 346 3.63 3.28 19.66
CA ALA A 346 2.99 2.30 20.53
C ALA A 346 3.69 2.28 21.91
N PRO A 347 2.95 2.34 23.03
CA PRO A 347 3.54 2.28 24.35
C PRO A 347 4.21 0.93 24.59
N LEU A 348 5.26 0.94 25.40
CA LEU A 348 5.83 -0.27 25.99
C LEU A 348 5.06 -0.58 27.28
N ASP A 349 4.92 -1.86 27.63
CA ASP A 349 4.21 -2.24 28.86
C ASP A 349 4.98 -1.77 30.10
N GLY A 350 4.31 -0.97 30.94
CA GLY A 350 4.83 -0.38 32.18
C GLY A 350 5.08 1.13 32.12
N ASP A 351 5.38 1.76 33.26
CA ASP A 351 5.62 3.21 33.35
C ASP A 351 7.05 3.64 32.90
N ARG A 352 7.86 2.71 32.40
CA ARG A 352 9.25 2.97 31.97
C ARG A 352 9.29 3.22 30.46
N GLY A 353 9.94 4.30 30.05
CA GLY A 353 10.17 4.60 28.64
C GLY A 353 11.12 3.61 27.95
N ALA A 354 11.31 3.84 26.65
CA ALA A 354 12.16 3.05 25.78
C ALA A 354 13.65 3.29 26.09
N ASP A 355 14.45 2.24 25.92
CA ASP A 355 15.91 2.33 25.92
C ASP A 355 16.43 2.66 24.50
N VAL A 356 15.68 2.25 23.47
CA VAL A 356 15.92 2.59 22.06
C VAL A 356 14.59 2.96 21.41
N VAL A 357 14.58 3.95 20.53
CA VAL A 357 13.43 4.32 19.70
C VAL A 357 13.83 4.11 18.24
N ALA A 358 13.02 3.39 17.47
CA ALA A 358 13.27 3.09 16.07
C ALA A 358 12.03 3.42 15.23
N LEU A 359 12.13 4.47 14.41
CA LEU A 359 11.01 5.09 13.72
C LEU A 359 11.24 5.14 12.21
N ALA A 360 10.17 4.99 11.44
CA ALA A 360 10.23 5.11 9.99
C ALA A 360 9.01 5.85 9.42
N ARG A 361 9.24 6.57 8.31
CA ARG A 361 8.15 7.12 7.50
C ARG A 361 7.52 6.03 6.65
N ASP A 362 6.20 6.10 6.49
CA ASP A 362 5.48 5.36 5.45
C ASP A 362 5.71 6.08 4.10
N ARG A 363 6.55 5.46 3.26
CA ARG A 363 7.06 6.05 2.02
C ARG A 363 6.66 5.24 0.80
N ARG A 364 6.67 5.90 -0.34
CA ARG A 364 6.54 5.31 -1.68
C ARG A 364 7.81 5.56 -2.47
N ASP A 365 7.93 4.83 -3.58
CA ASP A 365 8.88 5.20 -4.60
C ASP A 365 8.58 6.62 -5.08
N ARG A 366 9.56 7.51 -4.98
CA ARG A 366 9.44 8.91 -5.40
C ARG A 366 9.15 9.08 -6.89
N LEU A 367 9.47 8.05 -7.67
CA LEU A 367 9.21 8.01 -9.11
C LEU A 367 7.86 7.36 -9.44
N ASP A 368 7.07 6.96 -8.44
CA ASP A 368 5.69 6.51 -8.65
C ASP A 368 4.83 7.67 -9.13
N ALA A 369 4.34 7.60 -10.36
CA ALA A 369 3.57 8.65 -11.03
C ALA A 369 2.26 9.03 -10.31
N VAL A 370 1.70 8.12 -9.51
CA VAL A 370 0.34 8.21 -8.97
C VAL A 370 0.34 8.32 -7.46
N ARG A 371 1.27 7.66 -6.77
CA ARG A 371 1.31 7.60 -5.30
C ARG A 371 2.23 8.67 -4.70
N ARG A 372 1.98 8.98 -3.42
CA ARG A 372 2.82 9.85 -2.58
C ARG A 372 2.99 9.22 -1.19
N ASP A 373 3.89 9.79 -0.42
CA ASP A 373 4.11 9.40 0.98
C ASP A 373 2.89 9.81 1.82
N GLU A 374 2.41 8.92 2.71
CA GLU A 374 1.42 9.30 3.73
C GLU A 374 2.03 10.30 4.71
N ASP A 375 3.28 10.04 5.09
CA ASP A 375 4.02 10.87 6.03
C ASP A 375 4.77 11.98 5.26
N GLY A 376 4.03 13.01 4.84
CA GLY A 376 4.58 14.21 4.18
C GLY A 376 5.55 15.01 5.07
N ARG A 377 5.41 14.84 6.39
CA ARG A 377 6.27 15.35 7.46
C ARG A 377 6.63 14.21 8.42
N PHE A 378 7.82 14.28 9.03
CA PHE A 378 8.14 13.41 10.17
C PHE A 378 7.69 14.12 11.45
N ASP A 379 6.66 13.59 12.11
CA ASP A 379 6.12 14.14 13.37
C ASP A 379 5.67 12.98 14.25
N ARG A 380 6.43 12.72 15.31
CA ARG A 380 6.29 11.55 16.18
C ARG A 380 6.31 11.94 17.64
N VAL A 381 5.57 11.19 18.44
CA VAL A 381 5.57 11.29 19.89
C VAL A 381 6.03 9.94 20.45
N VAL A 382 7.05 9.97 21.30
CA VAL A 382 7.69 8.77 21.86
C VAL A 382 7.90 8.92 23.36
N THR A 383 8.12 7.82 24.06
CA THR A 383 8.38 7.80 25.50
C THR A 383 9.79 7.30 25.77
N TRP A 384 10.65 8.16 26.33
CA TRP A 384 12.06 7.86 26.60
C TRP A 384 12.31 7.46 28.06
N ALA A 385 13.25 6.55 28.30
CA ALA A 385 13.64 6.11 29.65
C ALA A 385 14.41 7.19 30.45
N GLY A 386 14.98 8.18 29.76
CA GLY A 386 15.80 9.24 30.33
C GLY A 386 17.31 8.98 30.18
N GLY A 387 18.09 10.06 30.13
CA GLY A 387 19.54 10.02 29.90
C GLY A 387 19.92 10.60 28.54
N ASP A 388 21.22 10.64 28.27
CA ASP A 388 21.76 11.16 27.01
C ASP A 388 21.46 10.17 25.87
N ALA A 389 20.93 10.70 24.77
CA ALA A 389 20.56 9.95 23.57
C ALA A 389 21.37 10.43 22.36
N VAL A 390 21.67 9.52 21.44
CA VAL A 390 22.25 9.82 20.13
C VAL A 390 21.17 9.58 19.09
N ALA A 391 20.88 10.60 18.28
CA ALA A 391 19.95 10.49 17.17
C ALA A 391 20.71 10.18 15.86
N SER A 392 20.24 9.22 15.10
CA SER A 392 20.79 8.86 13.79
C SER A 392 19.74 8.27 12.87
N GLY A 393 20.07 8.03 11.61
CA GLY A 393 19.19 7.31 10.71
C GLY A 393 19.60 7.47 9.25
N THR A 394 18.63 7.30 8.37
CA THR A 394 18.79 7.54 6.93
C THR A 394 17.94 8.71 6.50
N ALA A 395 18.45 9.47 5.54
CA ALA A 395 17.76 10.56 4.87
C ALA A 395 17.87 10.38 3.37
N VAL A 396 17.07 11.13 2.65
CA VAL A 396 17.03 11.11 1.20
C VAL A 396 17.03 12.54 0.72
N VAL A 397 17.63 12.80 -0.45
CA VAL A 397 17.64 14.15 -1.04
C VAL A 397 16.20 14.61 -1.27
N GLY A 398 15.85 15.82 -0.84
CA GLY A 398 14.51 16.37 -1.06
C GLY A 398 14.20 16.52 -2.54
N ASP A 399 12.96 16.91 -2.84
CA ASP A 399 12.58 17.37 -4.17
C ASP A 399 12.52 18.92 -4.15
N GLY A 400 12.71 19.56 -5.31
CA GLY A 400 12.57 21.02 -5.46
C GLY A 400 13.87 21.83 -5.32
N ALA A 401 13.70 23.15 -5.18
CA ALA A 401 14.79 24.12 -5.32
C ALA A 401 15.94 23.91 -4.30
N ASP A 402 15.63 23.62 -3.04
CA ASP A 402 16.64 23.44 -1.99
C ASP A 402 17.55 22.23 -2.27
N ALA A 403 16.98 21.14 -2.79
CA ALA A 403 17.72 19.95 -3.17
C ALA A 403 18.61 20.18 -4.40
N ILE A 404 18.09 20.91 -5.40
CA ILE A 404 18.87 21.34 -6.56
C ILE A 404 20.01 22.27 -6.14
N GLU A 405 19.79 23.18 -5.19
CA GLU A 405 20.82 24.06 -4.64
C GLU A 405 21.89 23.28 -3.89
N LEU A 406 21.50 22.31 -3.04
CA LEU A 406 22.46 21.43 -2.35
C LEU A 406 23.39 20.75 -3.36
N LEU A 407 22.82 20.14 -4.42
CA LEU A 407 23.61 19.48 -5.45
C LEU A 407 24.48 20.46 -6.24
N GLY A 408 23.96 21.64 -6.58
CA GLY A 408 24.75 22.68 -7.22
C GLY A 408 25.95 23.15 -6.39
N ARG A 409 25.83 23.18 -5.05
CA ARG A 409 26.97 23.46 -4.15
C ARG A 409 27.95 22.29 -4.11
N VAL A 410 27.45 21.07 -4.01
CA VAL A 410 28.24 19.84 -3.87
C VAL A 410 29.02 19.54 -5.14
N ASP A 411 28.38 19.66 -6.30
CA ASP A 411 29.01 19.44 -7.61
C ASP A 411 30.07 20.50 -7.94
N GLY A 412 30.24 21.53 -7.10
CA GLY A 412 31.39 22.44 -7.08
C GLY A 412 31.83 22.85 -8.48
N ARG A 413 31.16 23.86 -9.08
CA ARG A 413 31.51 24.39 -10.40
C ARG A 413 33.02 24.55 -10.54
N ASP A 414 33.67 23.70 -11.33
CA ASP A 414 35.07 23.88 -11.66
C ASP A 414 35.19 25.21 -12.43
N GLU A 415 35.59 26.27 -11.72
CA GLU A 415 35.70 27.63 -12.27
C GLU A 415 36.69 27.70 -13.46
N GLY A 416 37.51 26.66 -13.65
CA GLY A 416 38.45 26.52 -14.76
C GLY A 416 37.91 25.82 -16.01
N ALA A 417 36.77 25.13 -15.95
CA ALA A 417 36.21 24.39 -17.08
C ALA A 417 35.43 25.31 -18.04
N ALA A 418 35.50 25.04 -19.35
CA ALA A 418 34.69 25.75 -20.32
C ALA A 418 33.21 25.34 -20.13
N GLN A 419 32.45 26.21 -19.47
CA GLN A 419 31.12 25.90 -18.92
C GLN A 419 30.08 25.60 -20.01
N LEU A 420 29.46 24.42 -19.89
CA LEU A 420 28.22 24.05 -20.56
C LEU A 420 27.13 23.94 -19.49
N GLU A 421 26.18 24.87 -19.46
CA GLU A 421 25.06 24.82 -18.54
C GLU A 421 23.82 24.25 -19.24
N ALA A 422 23.03 23.47 -18.51
CA ALA A 422 21.75 22.96 -18.99
C ALA A 422 20.62 23.37 -18.04
N SER A 423 19.51 23.83 -18.60
CA SER A 423 18.26 24.08 -17.88
C SER A 423 17.07 23.57 -18.71
N ALA A 424 15.92 23.38 -18.09
CA ALA A 424 14.74 22.83 -18.76
C ALA A 424 13.47 23.59 -18.42
N SER A 425 12.42 23.41 -19.23
CA SER A 425 11.06 23.91 -18.93
C SER A 425 10.50 23.30 -17.64
N SER A 426 10.78 22.01 -17.44
CA SER A 426 10.48 21.28 -16.21
C SER A 426 11.46 20.12 -16.04
N THR A 427 11.52 19.60 -14.83
CA THR A 427 12.14 18.32 -14.49
C THR A 427 11.09 17.50 -13.79
N TYR A 428 11.00 16.21 -14.07
CA TYR A 428 10.02 15.33 -13.44
C TYR A 428 10.09 15.45 -11.92
N ARG A 429 9.08 16.10 -11.32
CA ARG A 429 8.99 16.38 -9.87
C ARG A 429 10.19 17.10 -9.28
N ASP A 430 10.90 17.88 -10.09
CA ASP A 430 12.16 18.51 -9.68
C ASP A 430 13.17 17.52 -9.10
N HIS A 431 13.10 16.24 -9.50
CA HIS A 431 13.95 15.18 -8.97
C HIS A 431 15.36 15.30 -9.55
N PRO A 432 16.42 15.40 -8.73
CA PRO A 432 17.74 15.74 -9.24
C PRO A 432 18.39 14.70 -10.17
N ALA A 433 18.08 13.42 -9.97
CA ALA A 433 18.51 12.34 -10.88
C ALA A 433 17.96 12.46 -12.31
N MET A 434 17.03 13.39 -12.55
CA MET A 434 16.39 13.66 -13.85
C MET A 434 16.61 15.09 -14.31
N ALA A 435 17.48 15.85 -13.66
CA ALA A 435 17.72 17.25 -13.96
C ALA A 435 18.28 17.46 -15.37
N ALA A 436 18.15 18.67 -15.90
CA ALA A 436 18.61 19.04 -17.24
C ALA A 436 20.09 18.71 -17.51
N VAL A 437 20.93 18.76 -16.48
CA VAL A 437 22.38 18.47 -16.60
C VAL A 437 22.66 17.02 -17.00
N GLN A 438 21.76 16.09 -16.67
CA GLN A 438 21.87 14.67 -17.01
C GLN A 438 21.78 14.42 -18.53
N ALA A 439 21.33 15.41 -19.32
CA ALA A 439 21.33 15.29 -20.78
C ALA A 439 22.65 15.73 -21.43
N VAL A 440 23.65 16.15 -20.65
CA VAL A 440 24.94 16.66 -21.15
C VAL A 440 26.13 16.24 -20.28
N ASP A 441 25.92 15.25 -19.39
CA ASP A 441 26.97 14.74 -18.49
C ASP A 441 27.88 13.71 -19.17
N GLY A 442 27.51 13.24 -20.37
CA GLY A 442 28.26 12.26 -21.12
C GLY A 442 28.05 10.81 -20.67
N ASP A 443 27.07 10.54 -19.78
CA ASP A 443 26.68 9.20 -19.38
C ASP A 443 25.36 8.78 -20.07
N PRO A 444 25.39 7.84 -21.03
CA PRO A 444 24.15 7.39 -21.68
C PRO A 444 23.21 6.61 -20.76
N ALA A 445 23.61 6.30 -19.52
CA ALA A 445 22.73 5.69 -18.53
C ALA A 445 21.84 6.75 -17.85
N THR A 446 22.25 8.00 -17.73
CA THR A 446 21.48 9.10 -17.14
C THR A 446 20.62 9.78 -18.21
N ALA A 447 19.66 10.61 -17.78
CA ALA A 447 18.80 11.36 -18.69
C ALA A 447 18.10 12.51 -17.98
N TRP A 448 17.92 13.62 -18.68
CA TRP A 448 16.90 14.60 -18.31
C TRP A 448 15.51 14.02 -18.61
N VAL A 449 14.58 14.16 -17.68
CA VAL A 449 13.17 13.79 -17.87
C VAL A 449 12.29 14.97 -17.49
N SER A 450 11.41 15.40 -18.39
CA SER A 450 10.45 16.49 -18.12
C SER A 450 9.29 16.01 -17.24
N ASP A 451 8.57 16.94 -16.62
CA ASP A 451 7.21 16.66 -16.18
C ASP A 451 6.26 16.54 -17.38
N ALA A 452 5.02 16.10 -17.12
CA ALA A 452 3.99 16.02 -18.15
C ALA A 452 3.47 17.43 -18.53
N GLU A 453 3.83 17.92 -19.71
CA GLU A 453 3.50 19.26 -20.20
C GLU A 453 2.51 19.24 -21.37
N LEU A 454 1.55 20.17 -21.41
CA LEU A 454 0.66 20.38 -22.57
C LEU A 454 1.37 21.06 -23.74
N ASP A 455 2.31 21.95 -23.43
CA ASP A 455 3.22 22.54 -24.40
C ASP A 455 4.43 21.63 -24.63
N ALA A 456 5.18 21.87 -25.70
CA ALA A 456 6.40 21.09 -25.98
C ALA A 456 7.43 21.30 -24.87
N PRO A 457 7.91 20.23 -24.19
CA PRO A 457 9.02 20.31 -23.24
C PRO A 457 10.27 20.90 -23.90
N ARG A 458 11.05 21.68 -23.15
CA ARG A 458 12.23 22.40 -23.65
C ARG A 458 13.46 22.14 -22.81
N LEU A 459 14.58 21.87 -23.48
CA LEU A 459 15.93 21.81 -22.89
C LEU A 459 16.76 22.95 -23.46
N ARG A 460 17.38 23.75 -22.59
CA ARG A 460 18.24 24.87 -22.96
C ARG A 460 19.67 24.59 -22.55
N LEU A 461 20.57 24.63 -23.51
CA LEU A 461 22.02 24.54 -23.31
C LEU A 461 22.62 25.94 -23.46
N THR A 462 23.51 26.35 -22.56
CA THR A 462 24.16 27.67 -22.55
C THR A 462 25.66 27.52 -22.34
N TRP A 463 26.47 28.39 -22.95
CA TRP A 463 27.93 28.35 -22.81
C TRP A 463 28.58 29.74 -22.91
N ASP A 464 29.87 29.78 -22.59
CA ASP A 464 30.64 31.00 -22.28
C ASP A 464 30.74 32.05 -23.42
N ARG A 465 30.92 31.59 -24.67
CA ARG A 465 31.21 32.47 -25.83
C ARG A 465 30.50 32.01 -27.09
N PRO A 466 30.16 32.91 -28.04
CA PRO A 466 29.46 32.49 -29.26
C PRO A 466 30.29 31.51 -30.10
N VAL A 467 29.75 30.30 -30.31
CA VAL A 467 30.35 29.22 -31.12
C VAL A 467 29.48 28.99 -32.34
N LEU A 468 30.09 28.65 -33.48
CA LEU A 468 29.37 28.24 -34.68
C LEU A 468 28.90 26.80 -34.52
N VAL A 469 27.59 26.59 -34.39
CA VAL A 469 26.94 25.29 -34.34
C VAL A 469 26.35 24.99 -35.71
N ASP A 470 26.70 23.86 -36.29
CA ASP A 470 26.15 23.36 -37.57
C ASP A 470 25.40 22.03 -37.40
N SER A 471 25.62 21.32 -36.31
CA SER A 471 25.09 19.98 -36.05
C SER A 471 25.01 19.67 -34.55
N LEU A 472 24.14 18.73 -34.20
CA LEU A 472 24.06 18.11 -32.88
C LEU A 472 23.57 16.66 -33.01
N VAL A 473 23.74 15.88 -31.94
CA VAL A 473 23.17 14.54 -31.80
C VAL A 473 22.31 14.55 -30.55
N VAL A 474 21.04 14.17 -30.70
CA VAL A 474 20.09 14.01 -29.60
C VAL A 474 19.86 12.51 -29.43
N THR A 475 20.09 12.00 -28.22
CA THR A 475 19.83 10.60 -27.84
C THR A 475 18.59 10.58 -26.95
N PRO A 476 17.40 10.27 -27.50
CA PRO A 476 16.19 10.18 -26.69
C PRO A 476 16.28 8.99 -25.73
N LEU A 477 15.68 9.14 -24.56
CA LEU A 477 15.36 8.01 -23.72
C LEU A 477 14.20 7.24 -24.37
N THR A 478 14.39 5.95 -24.64
CA THR A 478 13.42 5.16 -25.41
C THR A 478 12.41 4.40 -24.55
N GLU A 479 12.59 4.40 -23.22
CA GLU A 479 11.77 3.63 -22.28
C GLU A 479 10.98 4.55 -21.34
N HIS A 480 9.70 4.21 -21.11
CA HIS A 480 8.78 4.82 -20.12
C HIS A 480 8.54 6.34 -20.23
N VAL A 481 8.86 6.93 -21.39
CA VAL A 481 8.53 8.31 -21.78
C VAL A 481 7.85 8.35 -23.15
N ASP A 482 7.28 9.49 -23.52
CA ASP A 482 6.76 9.72 -24.85
C ASP A 482 7.87 9.69 -25.90
N GLN A 483 7.61 9.01 -27.04
CA GLN A 483 8.58 8.92 -28.12
C GLN A 483 8.91 10.30 -28.71
N VAL A 484 10.20 10.61 -28.78
CA VAL A 484 10.69 11.83 -29.42
C VAL A 484 10.96 11.55 -30.89
N ALA A 485 10.04 11.97 -31.75
CA ALA A 485 10.19 11.85 -33.21
C ALA A 485 10.73 13.12 -33.86
N GLU A 486 10.72 14.24 -33.14
CA GLU A 486 10.98 15.56 -33.68
C GLU A 486 11.61 16.48 -32.64
N VAL A 487 12.49 17.36 -33.10
CA VAL A 487 13.09 18.43 -32.30
C VAL A 487 13.05 19.74 -33.07
N VAL A 488 12.74 20.83 -32.37
CA VAL A 488 12.87 22.20 -32.87
C VAL A 488 14.05 22.84 -32.18
N VAL A 489 15.02 23.33 -32.97
CA VAL A 489 16.27 23.91 -32.49
C VAL A 489 16.25 25.42 -32.72
N ALA A 490 16.36 26.20 -31.66
CA ALA A 490 16.48 27.66 -31.70
C ALA A 490 17.77 28.11 -31.00
N GLY A 491 18.35 29.23 -31.43
CA GLY A 491 19.49 29.87 -30.78
C GLY A 491 19.11 31.20 -30.11
N ASP A 492 20.09 31.86 -29.47
CA ASP A 492 19.95 33.29 -29.09
C ASP A 492 20.15 34.25 -30.28
N ASP A 493 20.38 33.71 -31.48
CA ASP A 493 20.39 34.46 -32.71
C ASP A 493 18.95 34.74 -33.15
N ALA A 494 18.67 35.92 -33.74
CA ALA A 494 17.32 36.30 -34.19
C ALA A 494 16.77 35.43 -35.35
N THR A 495 17.39 34.29 -35.60
CA THR A 495 17.05 33.32 -36.65
C THR A 495 15.93 32.41 -36.15
N PRO A 496 14.81 32.24 -36.89
CA PRO A 496 13.71 31.35 -36.50
C PRO A 496 14.17 29.92 -36.19
N GLY A 497 13.50 29.23 -35.27
CA GLY A 497 13.84 27.84 -34.94
C GLY A 497 13.67 26.89 -36.13
N GLU A 498 14.60 25.94 -36.27
CA GLU A 498 14.58 24.90 -37.31
C GLU A 498 14.00 23.60 -36.78
N ARG A 499 13.13 22.97 -37.57
CA ARG A 499 12.37 21.78 -37.20
C ARG A 499 12.99 20.56 -37.89
N HIS A 500 13.30 19.51 -37.13
CA HIS A 500 14.00 18.32 -37.61
C HIS A 500 13.32 17.05 -37.10
N LEU A 501 13.11 16.09 -38.00
CA LEU A 501 12.74 14.72 -37.62
C LEU A 501 13.98 13.99 -37.08
N LEU A 502 13.79 13.24 -36.00
CA LEU A 502 14.83 12.39 -35.43
C LEU A 502 14.70 10.97 -36.00
N ASP A 503 15.77 10.47 -36.60
CA ASP A 503 15.91 9.07 -36.96
C ASP A 503 16.66 8.29 -35.87
N ALA A 504 16.93 7.01 -36.10
CA ALA A 504 17.64 6.15 -35.13
C ALA A 504 19.06 6.63 -34.79
N SER A 505 19.65 7.53 -35.58
CA SER A 505 20.97 8.11 -35.30
C SER A 505 20.91 9.32 -34.39
N GLY A 506 19.73 9.94 -34.22
CA GLY A 506 19.55 11.15 -33.43
C GLY A 506 20.25 12.39 -34.00
N ARG A 507 20.87 12.30 -35.19
CA ARG A 507 21.67 13.37 -35.75
C ARG A 507 20.79 14.47 -36.35
N VAL A 508 21.06 15.70 -35.96
CA VAL A 508 20.45 16.91 -36.51
C VAL A 508 21.51 17.74 -37.21
N GLN A 509 21.29 18.01 -38.49
CA GLN A 509 22.10 18.93 -39.28
C GLN A 509 21.32 20.23 -39.47
N LEU A 510 21.85 21.35 -38.98
CA LEU A 510 21.23 22.66 -39.14
C LEU A 510 21.42 23.13 -40.59
N THR A 511 20.33 23.62 -41.19
CA THR A 511 20.33 24.18 -42.55
C THR A 511 21.09 25.50 -42.58
N THR A 512 21.00 26.27 -41.49
CA THR A 512 21.73 27.52 -41.31
C THR A 512 22.65 27.38 -40.10
N PRO A 513 23.98 27.24 -40.29
CA PRO A 513 24.92 27.25 -39.16
C PRO A 513 24.76 28.53 -38.33
N ARG A 514 24.69 28.39 -37.01
CA ARG A 514 24.33 29.45 -36.07
C ARG A 514 25.49 29.82 -35.18
N ARG A 515 25.83 31.11 -35.10
CA ARG A 515 26.82 31.59 -34.13
C ARG A 515 26.10 32.09 -32.89
N THR A 516 26.02 31.25 -31.87
CA THR A 516 25.16 31.47 -30.69
C THR A 516 25.88 31.10 -29.39
N ARG A 517 25.36 31.55 -28.25
CA ARG A 517 25.79 31.11 -26.90
C ARG A 517 24.82 30.14 -26.24
N SER A 518 23.71 29.84 -26.90
CA SER A 518 22.70 28.94 -26.34
C SER A 518 21.94 28.21 -27.42
N LEU A 519 21.52 26.98 -27.15
CA LEU A 519 20.51 26.28 -27.93
C LEU A 519 19.31 26.00 -27.04
N GLU A 520 18.13 26.26 -27.55
CA GLU A 520 16.87 25.76 -27.00
C GLU A 520 16.35 24.66 -27.92
N LEU A 521 16.18 23.47 -27.34
CA LEU A 521 15.65 22.28 -27.98
C LEU A 521 14.23 22.08 -27.47
N SER A 522 13.23 22.20 -28.34
CA SER A 522 11.83 21.92 -28.01
C SER A 522 11.40 20.60 -28.62
N PHE A 523 10.64 19.79 -27.89
CA PHE A 523 10.28 18.42 -28.29
C PHE A 523 8.75 18.28 -28.52
N PRO A 524 8.22 18.73 -29.67
CA PRO A 524 6.78 18.69 -29.96
C PRO A 524 6.25 17.27 -30.25
N ALA A 525 4.92 17.13 -30.26
CA ALA A 525 4.24 15.91 -30.70
C ALA A 525 4.40 15.69 -32.21
N ALA A 526 4.55 14.42 -32.61
CA ALA A 526 4.82 14.02 -33.98
C ALA A 526 3.67 14.33 -34.97
N ASP A 527 2.44 14.57 -34.49
CA ASP A 527 1.31 15.08 -35.29
C ASP A 527 0.18 15.64 -34.38
N PRO A 528 -0.14 16.94 -34.40
CA PRO A 528 -1.27 17.50 -33.64
C PRO A 528 -2.65 17.21 -34.26
N GLY A 529 -2.72 16.55 -35.43
CA GLY A 529 -3.92 16.50 -36.27
C GLY A 529 -5.01 15.47 -35.93
N THR A 530 -4.77 14.50 -35.05
CA THR A 530 -5.70 13.34 -34.88
C THR A 530 -6.20 13.08 -33.45
N GLY A 531 -5.90 13.93 -32.47
CA GLY A 531 -6.35 13.72 -31.09
C GLY A 531 -6.44 14.99 -30.26
N SER A 532 -7.16 14.92 -29.13
CA SER A 532 -7.13 15.97 -28.10
C SER A 532 -5.68 16.22 -27.65
N PRO A 533 -5.31 17.46 -27.29
CA PRO A 533 -4.01 17.73 -26.69
C PRO A 533 -3.82 16.82 -25.47
N SER A 534 -2.73 16.05 -25.46
CA SER A 534 -2.33 15.20 -24.34
C SER A 534 -1.01 15.74 -23.80
N ALA A 535 -0.90 15.81 -22.47
CA ALA A 535 0.36 16.19 -21.85
C ALA A 535 1.41 15.10 -22.11
N ARG A 536 2.66 15.51 -22.32
CA ARG A 536 3.75 14.62 -22.69
C ARG A 536 4.91 14.73 -21.71
N THR A 537 5.52 13.60 -21.44
CA THR A 537 6.75 13.45 -20.67
C THR A 537 7.85 13.05 -21.65
N VAL A 538 8.87 13.89 -21.82
CA VAL A 538 10.01 13.62 -22.71
C VAL A 538 11.25 13.29 -21.88
N GLY A 539 12.03 12.30 -22.34
CA GLY A 539 13.33 11.97 -21.76
C GLY A 539 14.44 12.09 -22.81
N ILE A 540 15.55 12.74 -22.45
CA ILE A 540 16.75 12.89 -23.29
C ILE A 540 17.95 12.38 -22.50
N ALA A 541 18.53 11.28 -22.97
CA ALA A 541 19.72 10.69 -22.35
C ALA A 541 20.96 11.54 -22.60
N GLU A 542 21.15 12.03 -23.83
CA GLU A 542 22.36 12.80 -24.16
C GLU A 542 22.10 13.78 -25.31
N VAL A 543 22.71 14.96 -25.23
CA VAL A 543 22.77 15.96 -26.29
C VAL A 543 24.22 16.34 -26.54
N THR A 544 24.81 15.74 -27.57
CA THR A 544 26.17 16.05 -27.98
C THR A 544 26.19 17.11 -29.06
N VAL A 545 26.81 18.26 -28.80
CA VAL A 545 27.06 19.31 -29.79
C VAL A 545 28.54 19.28 -30.19
N PRO A 546 28.92 18.78 -31.38
CA PRO A 546 30.33 18.62 -31.77
C PRO A 546 31.16 19.91 -31.66
N ALA A 547 30.56 21.07 -31.95
CA ALA A 547 31.21 22.37 -31.84
C ALA A 547 31.59 22.76 -30.39
N LEU A 548 30.99 22.09 -29.40
CA LEU A 548 31.26 22.30 -27.97
C LEU A 548 32.21 21.24 -27.39
N ALA A 549 32.83 20.38 -28.22
CA ALA A 549 33.76 19.36 -27.74
C ALA A 549 34.83 19.94 -26.79
N GLY A 550 34.99 19.31 -25.62
CA GLY A 550 35.88 19.78 -24.55
C GLY A 550 35.25 20.78 -23.57
N ARG A 551 34.01 21.22 -23.80
CA ARG A 551 33.16 21.83 -22.77
C ARG A 551 32.44 20.72 -22.01
N THR A 552 32.32 20.90 -20.71
CA THR A 552 31.66 19.95 -19.80
C THR A 552 30.79 20.72 -18.83
N PRO A 553 29.76 20.09 -18.24
CA PRO A 553 28.93 20.72 -17.23
C PRO A 553 29.65 21.03 -15.92
N GLY A 554 30.91 20.59 -15.76
CA GLY A 554 31.71 20.87 -14.56
C GLY A 554 31.26 20.06 -13.35
N LEU A 555 30.70 18.87 -13.57
CA LEU A 555 30.26 17.95 -12.53
C LEU A 555 31.45 17.22 -11.89
N LEU A 556 31.36 16.98 -10.57
CA LEU A 556 32.29 16.09 -9.88
C LEU A 556 32.00 14.62 -10.24
N ALA A 557 33.04 13.79 -10.09
CA ALA A 557 32.92 12.34 -10.21
C ALA A 557 32.01 11.78 -9.10
N ASP A 558 31.27 10.72 -9.41
CA ASP A 558 30.28 10.14 -8.50
C ASP A 558 30.88 9.60 -7.20
N ASP A 559 32.14 9.15 -7.21
CA ASP A 559 32.86 8.65 -6.04
C ASP A 559 33.51 9.75 -5.19
N ALA A 560 33.40 11.02 -5.61
CA ALA A 560 33.93 12.13 -4.84
C ALA A 560 33.23 12.21 -3.47
N PRO A 561 33.99 12.26 -2.35
CA PRO A 561 33.42 12.29 -1.02
C PRO A 561 32.77 13.65 -0.73
N VAL A 562 31.63 13.61 -0.04
CA VAL A 562 30.86 14.79 0.39
C VAL A 562 30.64 14.67 1.88
N ALA A 563 31.12 15.67 2.63
CA ALA A 563 30.87 15.79 4.06
C ALA A 563 30.08 17.08 4.30
N LEU A 564 28.80 16.93 4.65
CA LEU A 564 27.96 18.04 5.09
C LEU A 564 28.26 18.32 6.56
N ALA A 565 28.61 19.57 6.86
CA ALA A 565 29.01 19.96 8.20
C ALA A 565 27.83 19.88 9.19
N CYS A 566 28.13 20.03 10.47
CA CYS A 566 27.09 20.10 11.50
C CYS A 566 26.10 21.24 11.23
N GLY A 567 24.82 20.89 11.18
CA GLY A 567 23.73 21.80 10.81
C GLY A 567 23.36 21.80 9.32
N GLU A 568 24.10 21.06 8.48
CA GLU A 568 23.79 20.90 7.05
C GLU A 568 23.12 19.56 6.72
N GLY A 569 22.94 18.67 7.71
CA GLY A 569 22.15 17.45 7.57
C GLY A 569 20.62 17.70 7.57
N PRO A 570 19.80 16.65 7.72
CA PRO A 570 18.36 16.79 7.83
C PRO A 570 17.95 17.66 9.02
N ALA A 571 16.97 18.55 8.81
CA ALA A 571 16.43 19.39 9.86
C ALA A 571 15.69 18.55 10.90
N LEU A 572 16.26 18.42 12.10
CA LEU A 572 15.72 17.64 13.21
C LEU A 572 15.38 18.57 14.39
N ARG A 573 14.21 18.37 14.99
CA ARG A 573 13.82 19.03 16.23
C ARG A 573 13.33 18.00 17.25
N ILE A 574 13.76 18.15 18.49
CA ILE A 574 13.27 17.37 19.63
C ILE A 574 12.73 18.36 20.66
N ASP A 575 11.46 18.21 21.05
CA ASP A 575 10.73 19.13 21.94
C ASP A 575 10.79 20.61 21.51
N GLY A 576 10.86 20.84 20.20
CA GLY A 576 10.97 22.16 19.60
C GLY A 576 12.38 22.75 19.56
N GLU A 577 13.37 22.11 20.18
CA GLU A 577 14.79 22.47 20.07
C GLU A 577 15.39 21.88 18.80
N GLU A 578 16.18 22.66 18.07
CA GLU A 578 16.84 22.23 16.83
C GLU A 578 18.12 21.45 17.14
N ILE A 579 18.24 20.26 16.57
CA ILE A 579 19.38 19.37 16.75
C ILE A 579 20.26 19.42 15.49
N ALA A 580 21.50 19.87 15.63
CA ALA A 580 22.45 19.92 14.53
C ALA A 580 22.81 18.50 14.07
N THR A 581 22.63 18.22 12.78
CA THR A 581 22.94 16.92 12.16
C THR A 581 24.01 17.07 11.09
N ARG A 582 24.67 15.96 10.74
CA ARG A 582 25.71 15.86 9.71
C ARG A 582 25.48 14.65 8.81
N VAL A 583 26.10 14.68 7.62
CA VAL A 583 26.05 13.59 6.63
C VAL A 583 27.42 13.39 6.01
N ASP A 584 27.86 12.14 5.91
CA ASP A 584 29.04 11.72 5.17
C ASP A 584 28.59 10.79 4.03
N THR A 585 28.87 11.17 2.79
CA THR A 585 28.37 10.47 1.60
C THR A 585 29.25 10.73 0.37
N THR A 586 28.74 10.47 -0.84
CA THR A 586 29.38 10.76 -2.11
C THR A 586 28.45 11.57 -3.02
N VAL A 587 29.03 12.23 -4.03
CA VAL A 587 28.29 12.99 -5.04
C VAL A 587 27.26 12.09 -5.75
N GLY A 588 27.65 10.87 -6.12
CA GLY A 588 26.78 9.93 -6.83
C GLY A 588 25.56 9.52 -6.02
N VAL A 589 25.70 9.31 -4.71
CA VAL A 589 24.56 8.99 -3.83
C VAL A 589 23.56 10.15 -3.78
N LEU A 590 24.04 11.39 -3.64
CA LEU A 590 23.16 12.56 -3.65
C LEU A 590 22.50 12.77 -5.03
N ARG A 591 23.26 12.62 -6.11
CA ARG A 591 22.78 12.82 -7.48
C ARG A 591 21.71 11.80 -7.89
N THR A 592 21.90 10.54 -7.48
CA THR A 592 20.92 9.46 -7.74
C THR A 592 19.72 9.51 -6.80
N GLY A 593 19.77 10.32 -5.73
CA GLY A 593 18.71 10.41 -4.72
C GLY A 593 18.64 9.19 -3.80
N ALA A 594 19.72 8.41 -3.71
CA ALA A 594 19.80 7.26 -2.83
C ALA A 594 19.82 7.67 -1.34
N ALA A 595 19.53 6.71 -0.45
CA ALA A 595 19.51 6.97 0.98
C ALA A 595 20.93 7.28 1.50
N VAL A 596 21.06 8.33 2.34
CA VAL A 596 22.29 8.77 2.99
C VAL A 596 22.18 8.56 4.50
N PRO A 597 23.21 8.02 5.16
CA PRO A 597 23.24 7.98 6.62
C PRO A 597 23.43 9.39 7.18
N TRP A 598 22.78 9.68 8.30
CA TRP A 598 22.96 10.92 9.06
C TRP A 598 23.04 10.64 10.55
N ALA A 599 23.68 11.55 11.28
CA ALA A 599 23.75 11.50 12.73
C ALA A 599 23.66 12.91 13.33
N ALA A 600 23.13 13.02 14.54
CA ALA A 600 23.30 14.20 15.38
C ALA A 600 24.79 14.43 15.66
N CYS A 601 25.18 15.70 15.71
CA CYS A 601 26.57 16.07 15.99
C CYS A 601 26.98 15.85 17.43
N ASP A 602 26.04 16.07 18.36
CA ASP A 602 26.23 15.93 19.79
C ASP A 602 25.11 15.06 20.38
N PRO A 603 25.35 14.35 21.50
CA PRO A 603 24.29 13.71 22.26
C PRO A 603 23.25 14.72 22.78
N VAL A 604 22.00 14.29 22.85
CA VAL A 604 20.86 15.08 23.33
C VAL A 604 20.47 14.60 24.72
N ALA A 605 20.49 15.49 25.71
CA ALA A 605 20.09 15.15 27.07
C ALA A 605 18.56 15.16 27.19
N LEU A 606 17.95 13.97 27.34
CA LEU A 606 16.50 13.81 27.42
C LEU A 606 16.07 13.33 28.81
N GLY A 607 14.99 13.94 29.32
CA GLY A 607 14.33 13.48 30.54
C GLY A 607 13.65 12.12 30.35
N ALA A 608 13.19 11.50 31.44
CA ALA A 608 12.24 10.40 31.31
C ALA A 608 10.86 10.96 31.00
N GLY A 609 10.16 10.40 30.00
CA GLY A 609 8.80 10.82 29.65
C GLY A 609 8.56 10.97 28.16
N GLU A 610 7.48 11.68 27.82
CA GLU A 610 7.07 11.93 26.45
C GLU A 610 7.96 12.99 25.79
N HIS A 611 8.41 12.72 24.57
CA HIS A 611 9.17 13.63 23.72
C HIS A 611 8.56 13.69 22.32
N ARG A 612 8.57 14.88 21.71
CA ARG A 612 8.13 15.08 20.34
C ARG A 612 9.35 15.19 19.42
N ILE A 613 9.35 14.41 18.35
CA ILE A 613 10.40 14.38 17.34
C ILE A 613 9.80 14.85 16.03
N GLU A 614 10.36 15.91 15.48
CA GLU A 614 9.93 16.50 14.22
C GLU A 614 11.13 16.55 13.26
N ALA A 615 10.96 16.09 12.02
CA ALA A 615 11.91 16.34 10.96
C ALA A 615 11.22 17.09 9.81
N GLY A 616 11.77 18.26 9.49
CA GLY A 616 11.27 19.12 8.43
C GLY A 616 11.69 18.62 7.04
N ARG A 617 10.95 19.05 6.02
CA ARG A 617 11.44 18.97 4.64
C ARG A 617 12.50 20.05 4.43
N GLY A 618 13.52 19.69 3.68
CA GLY A 618 14.64 20.54 3.31
C GLY A 618 15.45 19.83 2.22
N PRO A 619 16.72 20.24 1.97
CA PRO A 619 17.55 19.61 0.96
C PRO A 619 17.79 18.12 1.24
N LEU A 620 17.73 17.73 2.51
CA LEU A 620 17.68 16.34 2.96
C LEU A 620 16.47 16.14 3.87
N PHE A 621 15.77 15.02 3.68
CA PHE A 621 14.62 14.66 4.49
C PHE A 621 14.82 13.29 5.15
N ALA A 622 14.73 13.25 6.48
CA ALA A 622 14.87 12.02 7.25
C ALA A 622 13.79 10.99 6.86
N SER A 623 14.23 9.77 6.59
CA SER A 623 13.39 8.62 6.25
C SER A 623 13.23 7.67 7.43
N THR A 624 14.32 7.43 8.14
CA THR A 624 14.35 6.70 9.40
C THR A 624 14.99 7.56 10.48
N LEU A 625 14.63 7.28 11.72
CA LEU A 625 15.23 7.89 12.88
C LEU A 625 15.35 6.85 14.00
N GLU A 626 16.54 6.74 14.55
CA GLU A 626 16.85 5.98 15.75
C GLU A 626 17.30 6.95 16.84
N LEU A 627 16.76 6.78 18.06
CA LEU A 627 17.37 7.31 19.27
C LEU A 627 17.90 6.12 20.07
N ALA A 628 19.22 6.09 20.22
CA ALA A 628 19.93 5.11 21.03
C ALA A 628 20.54 5.81 22.27
N PRO A 629 20.80 5.08 23.37
CA PRO A 629 21.50 5.67 24.50
C PRO A 629 22.94 6.00 24.09
N ALA A 630 23.51 7.08 24.65
CA ALA A 630 24.90 7.47 24.35
C ALA A 630 25.91 6.41 24.80
N ASP A 631 25.58 5.66 25.86
CA ASP A 631 26.32 4.47 26.27
C ASP A 631 25.91 3.26 25.41
N ALA A 632 26.89 2.54 24.88
CA ALA A 632 26.64 1.39 24.03
C ALA A 632 25.86 0.29 24.75
N ILE A 633 24.83 -0.24 24.09
CA ILE A 633 24.12 -1.43 24.54
C ILE A 633 25.06 -2.63 24.42
N ALA A 634 25.25 -3.35 25.53
CA ALA A 634 26.13 -4.51 25.57
C ALA A 634 25.71 -5.55 24.52
N ALA A 635 26.63 -6.00 23.67
CA ALA A 635 26.37 -6.98 22.62
C ALA A 635 25.69 -8.25 23.15
N ALA A 636 24.89 -8.89 22.30
CA ALA A 636 24.22 -10.13 22.65
C ALA A 636 25.24 -11.23 23.00
N PRO A 637 25.02 -12.02 24.05
CA PRO A 637 25.78 -13.25 24.25
C PRO A 637 25.61 -14.16 23.03
N GLY A 638 26.67 -14.90 22.67
CA GLY A 638 26.59 -15.87 21.59
C GLY A 638 25.54 -16.95 21.87
N PRO A 639 24.91 -17.53 20.83
CA PRO A 639 23.92 -18.57 21.01
C PRO A 639 24.51 -19.78 21.71
N ARG A 640 23.68 -20.55 22.43
CA ARG A 640 24.14 -21.83 22.94
C ARG A 640 24.43 -22.77 21.78
N ALA A 641 25.46 -23.59 21.94
CA ALA A 641 25.70 -24.69 21.03
C ALA A 641 24.48 -25.63 21.03
N THR A 642 23.92 -25.84 19.84
CA THR A 642 22.77 -26.70 19.60
C THR A 642 23.00 -27.61 18.43
N THR A 643 22.54 -28.86 18.53
CA THR A 643 22.55 -29.82 17.44
C THR A 643 21.14 -30.23 17.09
N ILE A 644 20.72 -29.98 15.84
CA ILE A 644 19.43 -30.43 15.32
C ILE A 644 19.55 -31.92 14.98
N GLY A 645 18.87 -32.77 15.74
CA GLY A 645 18.89 -34.22 15.52
C GLY A 645 17.87 -34.67 14.48
N ARG A 646 16.58 -34.63 14.83
CA ARG A 646 15.48 -35.04 13.94
C ARG A 646 14.52 -33.88 13.73
N TRP A 647 14.15 -33.61 12.49
CA TRP A 647 13.13 -32.60 12.15
C TRP A 647 12.01 -33.22 11.32
N GLY A 648 10.97 -33.72 11.99
CA GLY A 648 9.80 -34.33 11.36
C GLY A 648 8.54 -33.47 11.46
N PRO A 649 7.46 -33.87 10.77
CA PRO A 649 6.20 -33.12 10.76
C PRO A 649 5.42 -33.17 12.08
N VAL A 650 5.71 -34.16 12.94
CA VAL A 650 4.97 -34.40 14.21
C VAL A 650 5.86 -34.55 15.43
N ALA A 651 7.16 -34.73 15.22
CA ALA A 651 8.14 -34.90 16.28
C ALA A 651 9.50 -34.40 15.82
N ARG A 652 10.16 -33.61 16.66
CA ARG A 652 11.47 -32.98 16.42
C ARG A 652 12.34 -33.12 17.66
N ARG A 653 13.66 -33.09 17.47
CA ARG A 653 14.65 -33.25 18.53
C ARG A 653 15.79 -32.25 18.32
N VAL A 654 16.07 -31.48 19.36
CA VAL A 654 17.19 -30.53 19.42
C VAL A 654 17.98 -30.83 20.69
N ASP A 655 19.28 -31.08 20.56
CA ASP A 655 20.16 -31.23 21.71
C ASP A 655 20.80 -29.88 22.03
N VAL A 656 20.80 -29.48 23.29
CA VAL A 656 21.29 -28.18 23.77
C VAL A 656 22.33 -28.36 24.86
N GLU A 657 23.42 -27.60 24.81
CA GLU A 657 24.45 -27.62 25.85
C GLU A 657 24.06 -26.85 27.12
N ALA A 658 24.90 -26.96 28.16
CA ALA A 658 24.72 -26.27 29.42
C ALA A 658 24.87 -24.74 29.29
N GLY A 659 24.20 -23.96 30.16
CA GLY A 659 24.42 -22.51 30.25
C GLY A 659 23.31 -21.73 30.99
N PRO A 660 23.14 -20.41 30.71
CA PRO A 660 22.15 -19.51 31.34
C PRO A 660 20.68 -19.76 30.95
N THR A 661 19.74 -18.89 31.31
CA THR A 661 18.37 -19.00 30.79
C THR A 661 18.36 -18.57 29.32
N SER A 662 17.64 -19.28 28.46
CA SER A 662 17.67 -19.04 27.01
C SER A 662 16.31 -19.33 26.38
N ILE A 663 16.17 -19.01 25.10
CA ILE A 663 14.96 -19.26 24.34
C ILE A 663 15.31 -20.15 23.15
N LEU A 664 14.72 -21.34 23.09
CA LEU A 664 14.71 -22.14 21.88
C LEU A 664 13.76 -21.46 20.89
N VAL A 665 14.26 -21.04 19.75
CA VAL A 665 13.48 -20.39 18.70
C VAL A 665 13.50 -21.26 17.44
N THR A 666 12.38 -21.31 16.73
CA THR A 666 12.29 -21.95 15.41
C THR A 666 11.98 -20.92 14.34
N THR A 667 12.20 -21.26 13.08
CA THR A 667 11.86 -20.40 11.92
C THR A 667 10.46 -20.72 11.37
N GLU A 668 9.54 -21.14 12.23
CA GLU A 668 8.17 -21.53 11.85
C GLU A 668 7.13 -20.76 12.67
N ASN A 669 5.96 -20.56 12.08
CA ASN A 669 4.84 -19.87 12.72
C ASN A 669 4.43 -20.53 14.05
N VAL A 670 4.09 -19.72 15.05
CA VAL A 670 3.47 -20.17 16.30
C VAL A 670 2.27 -21.06 16.01
N ASN A 671 2.21 -22.20 16.72
CA ASN A 671 1.06 -23.08 16.71
C ASN A 671 0.93 -23.77 18.07
N ALA A 672 -0.19 -23.51 18.75
CA ALA A 672 -0.49 -24.04 20.09
C ALA A 672 -0.51 -25.58 20.18
N GLY A 673 -0.55 -26.29 19.05
CA GLY A 673 -0.46 -27.75 18.99
C GLY A 673 0.94 -28.30 19.25
N TRP A 674 2.00 -27.50 19.13
CA TRP A 674 3.37 -27.92 19.46
C TRP A 674 3.66 -27.77 20.95
N THR A 675 4.20 -28.83 21.54
CA THR A 675 4.72 -28.81 22.92
C THR A 675 6.19 -29.19 22.91
N ALA A 676 6.97 -28.58 23.81
CA ALA A 676 8.37 -28.91 24.00
C ALA A 676 8.61 -29.46 25.42
N THR A 677 9.50 -30.45 25.53
CA THR A 677 10.00 -30.95 26.81
C THR A 677 11.52 -31.02 26.79
N LEU A 678 12.17 -30.58 27.86
CA LEU A 678 13.60 -30.81 28.12
C LEU A 678 13.73 -31.97 29.12
N ASP A 679 14.26 -33.10 28.65
CA ASP A 679 14.40 -34.34 29.44
C ASP A 679 13.12 -34.73 30.19
N GLY A 680 11.97 -34.55 29.53
CA GLY A 680 10.63 -34.88 30.04
C GLY A 680 9.94 -33.75 30.83
N ARG A 681 10.61 -32.65 31.15
CA ARG A 681 9.98 -31.47 31.77
C ARG A 681 9.43 -30.54 30.70
N ARG A 682 8.16 -30.16 30.79
CA ARG A 682 7.53 -29.24 29.84
C ARG A 682 8.19 -27.87 29.91
N LEU A 683 8.44 -27.29 28.73
CA LEU A 683 8.90 -25.91 28.59
C LEU A 683 7.73 -24.98 28.31
N ASP A 684 7.83 -23.75 28.81
CA ASP A 684 6.83 -22.72 28.61
C ASP A 684 7.00 -22.12 27.21
N PRO A 685 5.92 -22.05 26.40
CA PRO A 685 5.98 -21.46 25.07
C PRO A 685 6.12 -19.95 25.16
N ILE A 686 6.79 -19.37 24.17
CA ILE A 686 6.88 -17.92 23.99
C ILE A 686 6.83 -17.59 22.49
N ARG A 687 6.21 -16.46 22.15
CA ARG A 687 6.19 -15.95 20.78
C ARG A 687 7.40 -15.04 20.56
N VAL A 688 8.24 -15.40 19.59
CA VAL A 688 9.44 -14.64 19.23
C VAL A 688 9.19 -13.92 17.91
N ASP A 689 9.75 -12.73 17.74
CA ASP A 689 9.63 -11.88 16.56
C ASP A 689 8.17 -11.55 16.19
N GLY A 690 7.21 -11.75 17.10
CA GLY A 690 5.77 -11.59 16.88
C GLY A 690 5.09 -12.70 16.06
N TRP A 691 5.82 -13.71 15.58
CA TRP A 691 5.24 -14.79 14.76
C TRP A 691 5.95 -16.15 14.88
N ARG A 692 7.22 -16.19 15.31
CA ARG A 692 8.03 -17.42 15.44
C ARG A 692 7.64 -18.20 16.69
N GLN A 693 7.62 -19.53 16.56
CA GLN A 693 7.45 -20.44 17.69
C GLN A 693 8.74 -20.53 18.51
N GLY A 694 8.64 -20.28 19.82
CA GLY A 694 9.73 -20.51 20.77
C GLY A 694 9.29 -21.13 22.10
N TRP A 695 10.28 -21.51 22.91
CA TRP A 695 10.13 -22.03 24.27
C TRP A 695 11.27 -21.59 25.19
N ILE A 696 10.94 -21.29 26.44
CA ILE A 696 11.93 -20.93 27.46
C ILE A 696 12.70 -22.18 27.88
N VAL A 697 14.03 -22.13 27.72
CA VAL A 697 14.98 -23.15 28.15
C VAL A 697 15.63 -22.68 29.45
N PRO A 698 15.38 -23.33 30.59
CA PRO A 698 15.97 -22.94 31.86
C PRO A 698 17.50 -22.99 31.86
N ALA A 699 18.12 -22.22 32.77
CA ALA A 699 19.53 -22.39 33.08
C ALA A 699 19.81 -23.81 33.63
N GLY A 700 20.93 -24.40 33.24
CA GLY A 700 21.28 -25.76 33.69
C GLY A 700 22.27 -26.50 32.81
N ALA A 701 22.29 -27.82 32.95
CA ALA A 701 23.28 -28.73 32.33
C ALA A 701 23.03 -29.03 30.84
N GLY A 702 22.02 -28.42 30.22
CA GLY A 702 21.60 -28.79 28.87
C GLY A 702 20.78 -30.09 28.87
N GLY A 703 20.60 -30.68 27.69
CA GLY A 703 19.85 -31.93 27.51
C GLY A 703 19.20 -32.03 26.14
N THR A 704 18.26 -32.97 26.01
CA THR A 704 17.49 -33.14 24.78
C THR A 704 16.14 -32.46 24.89
N ILE A 705 15.87 -31.52 23.98
CA ILE A 705 14.55 -30.94 23.78
C ILE A 705 13.78 -31.75 22.74
N GLU A 706 12.66 -32.34 23.17
CA GLU A 706 11.69 -33.00 22.28
C GLU A 706 10.52 -32.08 21.99
N LEU A 707 10.26 -31.80 20.71
CA LEU A 707 9.07 -31.09 20.27
C LEU A 707 8.08 -32.09 19.69
N ARG A 708 6.82 -32.05 20.13
CA ARG A 708 5.77 -32.98 19.66
C ARG A 708 4.50 -32.22 19.30
N PHE A 709 3.87 -32.60 18.18
CA PHE A 709 2.57 -32.08 17.80
C PHE A 709 1.46 -32.86 18.50
N ALA A 710 0.95 -32.32 19.62
CA ALA A 710 0.03 -33.00 20.52
C ALA A 710 -1.28 -33.49 19.84
N PRO A 711 -1.87 -32.79 18.85
CA PRO A 711 -3.10 -33.24 18.19
C PRO A 711 -2.95 -34.45 17.23
N ASP A 712 -1.73 -34.84 16.81
CA ASP A 712 -1.51 -35.85 15.77
C ASP A 712 -2.16 -37.22 16.06
N PRO A 713 -2.04 -37.81 17.27
CA PRO A 713 -2.62 -39.13 17.54
C PRO A 713 -4.15 -39.15 17.41
N ILE A 714 -4.83 -38.10 17.89
CA ILE A 714 -6.29 -37.97 17.82
C ILE A 714 -6.72 -37.78 16.37
N HIS A 715 -6.01 -36.94 15.61
CA HIS A 715 -6.28 -36.70 14.20
C HIS A 715 -6.18 -38.01 13.37
N ARG A 716 -5.10 -38.79 13.54
CA ARG A 716 -4.92 -40.06 12.84
C ARG A 716 -5.97 -41.10 13.22
N ALA A 717 -6.33 -41.20 14.50
CA ALA A 717 -7.41 -42.07 14.94
C ALA A 717 -8.75 -41.67 14.30
N GLY A 718 -9.04 -40.37 14.22
CA GLY A 718 -10.23 -39.83 13.55
C GLY A 718 -10.28 -40.18 12.05
N LEU A 719 -9.18 -40.00 11.33
CA LEU A 719 -9.09 -40.39 9.91
C LEU A 719 -9.31 -41.89 9.71
N ALA A 720 -8.70 -42.74 10.56
CA ALA A 720 -8.86 -44.18 10.49
C ALA A 720 -10.31 -44.62 10.76
N LEU A 721 -10.95 -44.06 11.80
CA LEU A 721 -12.36 -44.31 12.11
C LEU A 721 -13.29 -43.84 11.00
N GLY A 722 -13.03 -42.67 10.41
CA GLY A 722 -13.79 -42.15 9.27
C GLY A 722 -13.69 -43.08 8.05
N ALA A 723 -12.49 -43.55 7.71
CA ALA A 723 -12.28 -44.52 6.63
C ALA A 723 -13.02 -45.84 6.89
N LEU A 724 -12.98 -46.35 8.13
CA LEU A 724 -13.71 -47.55 8.54
C LEU A 724 -15.23 -47.36 8.43
N ALA A 725 -15.76 -46.21 8.84
CA ALA A 725 -17.18 -45.89 8.75
C ALA A 725 -17.65 -45.81 7.29
N ILE A 726 -16.87 -45.18 6.40
CA ILE A 726 -17.16 -45.16 4.95
C ILE A 726 -17.14 -46.58 4.39
N GLY A 727 -16.14 -47.38 4.73
CA GLY A 727 -16.06 -48.78 4.32
C GLY A 727 -17.28 -49.59 4.77
N ALA A 728 -17.73 -49.39 6.01
CA ALA A 728 -18.93 -50.01 6.55
C ALA A 728 -20.20 -49.56 5.82
N LEU A 729 -20.32 -48.27 5.47
CA LEU A 729 -21.45 -47.73 4.71
C LEU A 729 -21.49 -48.30 3.28
N VAL A 730 -20.34 -48.36 2.59
CA VAL A 730 -20.22 -48.97 1.25
C VAL A 730 -20.60 -50.45 1.31
N LEU A 731 -20.11 -51.16 2.33
CA LEU A 731 -20.46 -52.56 2.55
C LEU A 731 -21.97 -52.73 2.82
N ALA A 732 -22.56 -51.87 3.65
CA ALA A 732 -23.98 -51.88 3.95
C ALA A 732 -24.84 -51.59 2.70
N ALA A 733 -24.45 -50.62 1.87
CA ALA A 733 -25.10 -50.31 0.59
C ALA A 733 -24.97 -51.48 -0.41
N ALA A 734 -23.79 -52.08 -0.52
CA ALA A 734 -23.56 -53.24 -1.38
C ALA A 734 -24.38 -54.46 -0.94
N LEU A 735 -24.46 -54.72 0.37
CA LEU A 735 -25.27 -55.81 0.95
C LEU A 735 -26.78 -55.52 0.90
N GLY A 736 -27.19 -54.25 1.05
CA GLY A 736 -28.58 -53.79 0.94
C GLY A 736 -29.13 -53.87 -0.48
N SER A 737 -28.32 -53.54 -1.49
CA SER A 737 -28.69 -53.67 -2.91
C SER A 737 -28.97 -55.11 -3.36
N ARG A 738 -28.44 -56.10 -2.64
CA ARG A 738 -28.70 -57.54 -2.87
C ARG A 738 -30.00 -58.02 -2.24
N ARG A 739 -30.59 -57.27 -1.30
CA ARG A 739 -31.78 -57.67 -0.54
C ARG A 739 -33.11 -57.12 -1.06
N ASP A 740 -33.11 -56.13 -1.95
CA ASP A 740 -34.36 -55.53 -2.46
C ASP A 740 -34.36 -55.37 -3.99
N ARG A 741 -34.48 -56.50 -4.72
CA ARG A 741 -35.00 -56.51 -6.10
C ARG A 741 -36.49 -56.88 -6.17
N SER A 742 -37.16 -57.06 -5.03
CA SER A 742 -38.51 -57.63 -4.95
C SER A 742 -39.53 -56.81 -4.15
N ARG A 743 -39.24 -55.56 -3.78
CA ARG A 743 -40.25 -54.64 -3.25
C ARG A 743 -40.59 -53.58 -4.29
N ALA A 744 -41.83 -53.64 -4.78
CA ALA A 744 -42.41 -52.62 -5.63
C ALA A 744 -42.27 -51.24 -4.95
N ALA A 745 -41.90 -50.23 -5.74
CA ALA A 745 -41.87 -48.85 -5.30
C ALA A 745 -43.25 -48.47 -4.74
N VAL A 746 -43.35 -48.26 -3.43
CA VAL A 746 -44.50 -47.59 -2.84
C VAL A 746 -44.38 -46.12 -3.25
N PRO A 747 -45.34 -45.54 -3.99
CA PRO A 747 -45.33 -44.11 -4.22
C PRO A 747 -45.45 -43.43 -2.86
N LEU A 748 -44.47 -42.60 -2.50
CA LEU A 748 -44.62 -41.65 -1.38
C LEU A 748 -45.68 -40.62 -1.79
N ALA A 749 -46.95 -40.95 -1.57
CA ALA A 749 -48.02 -39.97 -1.58
C ALA A 749 -48.07 -39.33 -0.18
N PRO A 750 -47.76 -38.04 -0.02
CA PRO A 750 -47.80 -37.37 1.27
C PRO A 750 -49.27 -37.03 1.61
N ASP A 751 -50.02 -38.01 2.12
CA ASP A 751 -51.43 -37.82 2.47
C ASP A 751 -51.67 -37.48 3.96
N ASP A 752 -50.69 -36.84 4.62
CA ASP A 752 -50.89 -36.25 5.94
C ASP A 752 -51.17 -34.74 5.83
N ARG A 753 -52.34 -34.32 6.32
CA ARG A 753 -52.74 -32.90 6.48
C ARG A 753 -51.69 -32.12 7.27
N ARG A 754 -51.00 -32.75 8.22
CA ARG A 754 -49.91 -32.13 9.00
C ARG A 754 -48.69 -31.85 8.13
N GLY A 755 -48.35 -32.74 7.21
CA GLY A 755 -47.26 -32.55 6.25
C GLY A 755 -47.50 -31.38 5.29
N ARG A 756 -48.73 -31.21 4.80
CA ARG A 756 -49.11 -30.06 3.95
C ARG A 756 -49.10 -28.73 4.71
N ILE A 757 -49.58 -28.72 5.96
CA ILE A 757 -49.51 -27.52 6.80
C ILE A 757 -48.05 -27.19 7.13
N ALA A 758 -47.24 -28.18 7.48
CA ALA A 758 -45.81 -27.99 7.75
C ALA A 758 -45.06 -27.49 6.50
N CYS A 759 -45.33 -28.03 5.31
CA CYS A 759 -44.76 -27.53 4.06
C CYS A 759 -45.25 -26.11 3.73
N GLY A 760 -46.53 -25.80 3.95
CA GLY A 760 -47.08 -24.47 3.72
C GLY A 760 -46.53 -23.41 4.68
N VAL A 761 -46.39 -23.76 5.96
CA VAL A 761 -45.73 -22.92 6.98
C VAL A 761 -44.25 -22.77 6.65
N GLY A 762 -43.56 -23.85 6.27
CA GLY A 762 -42.17 -23.83 5.85
C GLY A 762 -41.94 -22.96 4.61
N ALA A 763 -42.81 -23.05 3.60
CA ALA A 763 -42.76 -22.23 2.40
C ALA A 763 -43.08 -20.76 2.68
N LEU A 764 -44.04 -20.46 3.55
CA LEU A 764 -44.35 -19.10 3.99
C LEU A 764 -43.19 -18.50 4.79
N ALA A 765 -42.58 -19.27 5.69
CA ALA A 765 -41.41 -18.85 6.45
C ALA A 765 -40.20 -18.59 5.53
N CYS A 766 -39.90 -19.51 4.62
CA CYS A 766 -38.83 -19.34 3.63
C CYS A 766 -39.12 -18.14 2.71
N GLY A 767 -40.37 -17.95 2.28
CA GLY A 767 -40.75 -16.81 1.44
C GLY A 767 -40.69 -15.48 2.19
N LEU A 768 -41.06 -15.43 3.48
CA LEU A 768 -40.90 -14.23 4.30
C LEU A 768 -39.42 -13.89 4.52
N LEU A 769 -38.56 -14.91 4.68
CA LEU A 769 -37.11 -14.73 4.81
C LEU A 769 -36.46 -14.24 3.49
N LEU A 770 -36.89 -14.76 2.35
CA LEU A 770 -36.29 -14.44 1.04
C LEU A 770 -36.87 -13.20 0.37
N ALA A 771 -38.18 -12.96 0.52
CA ALA A 771 -38.92 -11.92 -0.20
C ALA A 771 -39.57 -10.89 0.74
N GLY A 772 -39.38 -11.00 2.05
CA GLY A 772 -40.02 -10.11 3.02
C GLY A 772 -41.55 -10.13 2.91
N PRO A 773 -42.24 -9.02 3.20
CA PRO A 773 -43.70 -8.95 3.14
C PRO A 773 -44.30 -9.16 1.73
N VAL A 774 -43.49 -9.15 0.67
CA VAL A 774 -43.93 -9.49 -0.72
C VAL A 774 -44.59 -10.86 -0.79
N VAL A 775 -44.15 -11.81 0.05
CA VAL A 775 -44.71 -13.18 0.09
C VAL A 775 -46.21 -13.19 0.36
N LEU A 776 -46.76 -12.15 1.02
CA LEU A 776 -48.19 -12.03 1.29
C LEU A 776 -49.01 -11.88 0.00
N ALA A 777 -48.40 -11.39 -1.09
CA ALA A 777 -49.01 -11.36 -2.42
C ALA A 777 -49.25 -12.77 -2.99
N ALA A 778 -48.66 -13.83 -2.41
CA ALA A 778 -48.92 -15.22 -2.82
C ALA A 778 -50.40 -15.59 -2.68
N VAL A 779 -51.12 -15.05 -1.68
CA VAL A 779 -52.54 -15.34 -1.44
C VAL A 779 -53.44 -14.81 -2.55
N PRO A 780 -53.43 -13.49 -2.89
CA PRO A 780 -54.21 -12.98 -4.01
C PRO A 780 -53.72 -13.55 -5.36
N LEU A 781 -52.41 -13.77 -5.55
CA LEU A 781 -51.90 -14.41 -6.77
C LEU A 781 -52.35 -15.87 -6.90
N ALA A 782 -52.47 -16.63 -5.82
CA ALA A 782 -52.98 -18.00 -5.85
C ALA A 782 -54.49 -18.04 -6.17
N LEU A 783 -55.26 -17.10 -5.62
CA LEU A 783 -56.67 -16.91 -5.98
C LEU A 783 -56.81 -16.51 -7.46
N LEU A 784 -55.93 -15.64 -7.96
CA LEU A 784 -55.88 -15.24 -9.36
C LEU A 784 -55.45 -16.39 -10.27
N ALA A 785 -54.45 -17.18 -9.89
CA ALA A 785 -53.97 -18.34 -10.63
C ALA A 785 -55.07 -19.39 -10.83
N ARG A 786 -55.93 -19.58 -9.83
CA ARG A 786 -57.11 -20.46 -9.92
C ARG A 786 -58.14 -20.01 -10.95
N ARG A 787 -58.29 -18.70 -11.17
CA ARG A 787 -59.31 -18.13 -12.08
C ARG A 787 -58.77 -17.76 -13.46
N ARG A 788 -57.52 -17.29 -13.53
CA ARG A 788 -56.87 -16.68 -14.70
C ARG A 788 -55.35 -16.97 -14.69
N PRO A 789 -54.93 -18.23 -14.92
CA PRO A 789 -53.52 -18.63 -14.81
C PRO A 789 -52.56 -17.83 -15.71
N ARG A 790 -52.98 -17.52 -16.94
CA ARG A 790 -52.19 -16.72 -17.90
C ARG A 790 -51.88 -15.29 -17.42
N TRP A 791 -52.70 -14.74 -16.53
CA TRP A 791 -52.46 -13.41 -15.97
C TRP A 791 -51.31 -13.42 -14.97
N VAL A 792 -51.19 -14.49 -14.19
CA VAL A 792 -50.06 -14.66 -13.26
C VAL A 792 -48.76 -14.92 -14.03
N ASP A 793 -48.82 -15.65 -15.15
CA ASP A 793 -47.67 -15.79 -16.07
C ASP A 793 -47.23 -14.43 -16.64
N GLY A 794 -48.20 -13.59 -17.05
CA GLY A 794 -47.93 -12.23 -17.52
C GLY A 794 -47.36 -11.32 -16.44
N ILE A 795 -47.84 -11.42 -15.20
CA ILE A 795 -47.30 -10.68 -14.05
C ILE A 795 -45.86 -11.13 -13.77
N ALA A 796 -45.60 -12.44 -13.72
CA ALA A 796 -44.25 -12.97 -13.50
C ALA A 796 -43.28 -12.51 -14.60
N ALA A 797 -43.69 -12.59 -15.87
CA ALA A 797 -42.88 -12.12 -16.99
C ALA A 797 -42.62 -10.60 -16.92
N ALA A 798 -43.65 -9.81 -16.62
CA ALA A 798 -43.53 -8.35 -16.51
C ALA A 798 -42.63 -7.93 -15.34
N THR A 799 -42.71 -8.60 -14.20
CA THR A 799 -41.86 -8.27 -13.05
C THR A 799 -40.41 -8.72 -13.23
N VAL A 800 -40.15 -9.87 -13.89
CA VAL A 800 -38.78 -10.25 -14.27
C VAL A 800 -38.20 -9.26 -15.29
N LEU A 801 -38.96 -8.92 -16.32
CA LEU A 801 -38.52 -7.94 -17.34
C LEU A 801 -38.31 -6.56 -16.73
N GLY A 802 -39.17 -6.13 -15.80
CA GLY A 802 -39.02 -4.88 -15.06
C GLY A 802 -37.77 -4.88 -14.18
N ALA A 803 -37.50 -5.95 -13.43
CA ALA A 803 -36.28 -6.09 -12.64
C ALA A 803 -35.03 -6.03 -13.54
N GLY A 804 -35.07 -6.74 -14.67
CA GLY A 804 -34.02 -6.69 -15.70
C GLY A 804 -33.82 -5.31 -16.30
N ALA A 805 -34.89 -4.57 -16.59
CA ALA A 805 -34.82 -3.22 -17.12
C ALA A 805 -34.24 -2.21 -16.11
N VAL A 806 -34.64 -2.30 -14.84
CA VAL A 806 -34.07 -1.46 -13.76
C VAL A 806 -32.58 -1.77 -13.57
N ALA A 807 -32.19 -3.05 -13.63
CA ALA A 807 -30.78 -3.46 -13.59
C ALA A 807 -30.00 -2.96 -14.81
N LEU A 808 -30.56 -3.07 -16.02
CA LEU A 808 -29.93 -2.62 -17.27
C LEU A 808 -29.83 -1.09 -17.41
N ALA A 809 -30.70 -0.34 -16.73
CA ALA A 809 -30.61 1.12 -16.71
C ALA A 809 -29.36 1.63 -15.95
N HIS A 810 -28.79 0.80 -15.08
CA HIS A 810 -27.59 1.12 -14.29
C HIS A 810 -26.63 -0.08 -14.25
N PRO A 811 -26.03 -0.47 -15.40
CA PRO A 811 -25.14 -1.62 -15.45
C PRO A 811 -23.90 -1.35 -14.58
N GLY A 812 -23.55 -2.32 -13.73
CA GLY A 812 -22.39 -2.22 -12.83
C GLY A 812 -22.67 -1.66 -11.43
N ALA A 813 -23.93 -1.41 -11.06
CA ALA A 813 -24.28 -1.07 -9.67
C ALA A 813 -23.85 -2.19 -8.70
N GLY A 814 -23.05 -1.85 -7.69
CA GLY A 814 -22.51 -2.78 -6.70
C GLY A 814 -23.39 -2.97 -5.47
N LEU A 815 -23.03 -3.95 -4.62
CA LEU A 815 -23.70 -4.23 -3.35
C LEU A 815 -23.81 -2.93 -2.51
N GLY A 816 -25.01 -2.61 -2.01
CA GLY A 816 -25.28 -1.39 -1.25
C GLY A 816 -25.70 -0.17 -2.09
N SER A 817 -25.76 -0.28 -3.42
CA SER A 817 -26.29 0.79 -4.28
C SER A 817 -27.81 0.92 -4.15
N GLU A 818 -28.31 2.15 -4.01
CA GLU A 818 -29.74 2.45 -4.05
C GLU A 818 -30.33 2.41 -5.48
N VAL A 819 -29.49 2.22 -6.50
CA VAL A 819 -29.87 2.16 -7.92
C VAL A 819 -29.48 0.82 -8.56
N GLY A 820 -30.04 0.51 -9.73
CA GLY A 820 -29.72 -0.71 -10.48
C GLY A 820 -30.15 -2.00 -9.78
N THR A 821 -29.37 -3.06 -9.93
CA THR A 821 -29.69 -4.44 -9.46
C THR A 821 -29.97 -4.54 -7.96
N PHE A 822 -29.32 -3.70 -7.14
CA PHE A 822 -29.45 -3.73 -5.67
C PHE A 822 -30.48 -2.73 -5.14
N SER A 823 -31.11 -1.93 -6.01
CA SER A 823 -32.18 -1.01 -5.62
C SER A 823 -33.39 -1.74 -5.04
N ALA A 824 -34.13 -1.06 -4.16
CA ALA A 824 -35.40 -1.56 -3.66
C ALA A 824 -36.34 -1.94 -4.81
N ALA A 825 -36.46 -1.10 -5.86
CA ALA A 825 -37.32 -1.38 -7.00
C ALA A 825 -36.98 -2.71 -7.71
N ALA A 826 -35.70 -2.98 -7.98
CA ALA A 826 -35.28 -4.24 -8.62
C ALA A 826 -35.55 -5.45 -7.72
N GLN A 827 -35.26 -5.34 -6.41
CA GLN A 827 -35.46 -6.42 -5.44
C GLN A 827 -36.95 -6.74 -5.24
N TRP A 828 -37.81 -5.73 -5.14
CA TRP A 828 -39.27 -5.91 -5.04
C TRP A 828 -39.85 -6.60 -6.29
N LEU A 829 -39.38 -6.23 -7.49
CA LEU A 829 -39.81 -6.84 -8.74
C LEU A 829 -39.34 -8.31 -8.87
N ALA A 830 -38.09 -8.60 -8.50
CA ALA A 830 -37.56 -9.96 -8.49
C ALA A 830 -38.28 -10.86 -7.46
N ALA A 831 -38.55 -10.35 -6.27
CA ALA A 831 -39.33 -11.03 -5.24
C ALA A 831 -40.77 -11.31 -5.71
N ALA A 832 -41.43 -10.34 -6.35
CA ALA A 832 -42.76 -10.52 -6.91
C ALA A 832 -42.79 -11.58 -8.03
N ALA A 833 -41.75 -11.62 -8.87
CA ALA A 833 -41.58 -12.66 -9.89
C ALA A 833 -41.47 -14.05 -9.28
N LEU A 834 -40.62 -14.23 -8.26
CA LEU A 834 -40.44 -15.49 -7.54
C LEU A 834 -41.75 -15.98 -6.90
N VAL A 835 -42.49 -15.07 -6.25
CA VAL A 835 -43.79 -15.39 -5.64
C VAL A 835 -44.81 -15.80 -6.70
N ALA A 836 -44.91 -15.06 -7.81
CA ALA A 836 -45.83 -15.39 -8.91
C ALA A 836 -45.50 -16.74 -9.56
N ALA A 837 -44.22 -17.02 -9.80
CA ALA A 837 -43.76 -18.30 -10.35
C ALA A 837 -43.99 -19.47 -9.38
N GLY A 838 -43.69 -19.30 -8.09
CA GLY A 838 -43.92 -20.31 -7.05
C GLY A 838 -45.40 -20.66 -6.89
N VAL A 839 -46.28 -19.65 -6.91
CA VAL A 839 -47.74 -19.85 -6.92
C VAL A 839 -48.19 -20.65 -8.15
N ARG A 840 -47.59 -20.41 -9.32
CA ARG A 840 -47.96 -21.12 -10.55
C ARG A 840 -47.52 -22.58 -10.54
N LEU A 841 -46.31 -22.86 -10.05
CA LEU A 841 -45.81 -24.22 -9.87
C LEU A 841 -46.70 -25.02 -8.91
N ALA A 842 -47.08 -24.43 -7.78
CA ALA A 842 -47.98 -25.05 -6.81
C ALA A 842 -49.38 -25.31 -7.40
N ALA A 843 -49.90 -24.38 -8.20
CA ALA A 843 -51.20 -24.53 -8.85
C ALA A 843 -51.19 -25.59 -9.97
N SER A 844 -50.07 -25.82 -10.66
CA SER A 844 -49.95 -26.89 -11.67
C SER A 844 -49.87 -28.28 -11.04
N THR A 845 -49.18 -28.43 -9.90
CA THR A 845 -49.09 -29.72 -9.20
C THR A 845 -50.44 -30.20 -8.63
N ASP A 846 -51.30 -29.28 -8.18
CA ASP A 846 -52.66 -29.63 -7.72
C ASP A 846 -53.57 -30.13 -8.86
N ALA A 847 -53.33 -29.68 -10.10
CA ALA A 847 -54.11 -30.06 -11.28
C ALA A 847 -53.76 -31.48 -11.78
N GLU A 848 -52.49 -31.88 -11.74
CA GLU A 848 -52.03 -33.22 -12.12
C GLU A 848 -52.50 -34.31 -11.14
N VAL A 849 -52.48 -34.03 -9.82
CA VAL A 849 -52.95 -34.96 -8.79
C VAL A 849 -54.46 -35.19 -8.88
N SER A 850 -55.23 -34.17 -9.27
CA SER A 850 -56.69 -34.28 -9.44
C SER A 850 -57.11 -35.05 -10.69
N GLY A 851 -56.25 -35.16 -11.71
CA GLY A 851 -56.52 -35.88 -12.96
C GLY A 851 -56.32 -37.40 -12.85
N ALA A 852 -55.41 -37.86 -12.00
CA ALA A 852 -55.08 -39.29 -11.84
C ALA A 852 -56.14 -40.09 -11.05
N GLY A 853 -56.98 -39.43 -10.23
CA GLY A 853 -57.99 -40.08 -9.39
C GLY A 853 -59.31 -40.47 -10.08
N ARG A 854 -59.47 -40.22 -11.40
CA ARG A 854 -60.73 -40.45 -12.13
C ARG A 854 -60.70 -41.54 -13.22
N ALA A 855 -59.59 -42.27 -13.36
CA ALA A 855 -59.50 -43.39 -14.31
C ALA A 855 -59.15 -44.70 -13.58
N GLY A 856 -60.16 -45.42 -13.07
CA GLY A 856 -59.92 -46.70 -12.41
C GLY A 856 -61.10 -47.35 -11.70
N SER A 857 -62.29 -47.39 -12.30
CA SER A 857 -63.35 -48.31 -11.86
C SER A 857 -64.34 -48.63 -12.99
N THR A 858 -64.09 -49.71 -13.71
CA THR A 858 -65.14 -50.45 -14.45
C THR A 858 -65.29 -51.83 -13.79
N PRO A 859 -66.48 -52.21 -13.31
CA PRO A 859 -66.74 -53.55 -12.81
C PRO A 859 -67.44 -54.44 -13.85
N SER A 860 -67.26 -55.75 -13.63
CA SER A 860 -68.14 -56.88 -13.97
C SER A 860 -68.13 -57.45 -15.40
N SER A 861 -67.47 -58.60 -15.53
CA SER A 861 -67.93 -59.74 -16.36
C SER A 861 -69.09 -60.46 -15.63
N PRO A 862 -70.01 -61.17 -16.32
CA PRO A 862 -69.87 -62.63 -16.40
C PRO A 862 -70.52 -63.35 -17.61
N ARG A 863 -70.24 -64.67 -17.69
CA ARG A 863 -70.90 -65.79 -18.42
C ARG A 863 -70.31 -66.20 -19.78
N LEU A 864 -70.15 -67.48 -20.14
CA LEU A 864 -70.12 -68.78 -19.44
C LEU A 864 -69.86 -69.89 -20.50
N ALA A 865 -69.47 -71.08 -20.02
CA ALA A 865 -69.56 -72.43 -20.62
C ALA A 865 -68.49 -72.83 -21.67
N ALA A 866 -67.66 -73.85 -21.43
CA ALA A 866 -67.94 -75.31 -21.33
C ALA A 866 -68.45 -75.87 -22.68
N HIS A 867 -68.01 -77.00 -23.26
CA HIS A 867 -67.13 -78.10 -22.87
C HIS A 867 -66.98 -79.06 -24.09
N ARG A 868 -66.06 -80.04 -23.99
CA ARG A 868 -65.83 -81.25 -24.83
C ARG A 868 -65.14 -80.98 -26.18
N GLY A 869 -63.87 -81.33 -26.41
CA GLY A 869 -63.14 -82.61 -26.25
C GLY A 869 -62.98 -83.24 -27.66
N PRO A 870 -62.05 -84.16 -27.96
CA PRO A 870 -60.80 -84.57 -27.32
C PRO A 870 -59.57 -83.74 -27.74
#